data_AF-A0A534RMF0-F1
#
_entry.id   AF-A0A534RMF0-F1
#
_cell.length_a   1.000
_cell.length_b   1.000
_cell.length_c   1.000
_cell.angle_alpha   90.00
_cell.angle_beta   90.00
_cell.angle_gamma   90.00
#
_symmetry.space_group_name_H-M   'P 1'
#
loop_
_entity.id
_entity.type
_entity.pdbx_description
1 polymer ?
#
loop_
_entity_poly.entity_id
_entity_poly.type
_entity_poly.pdbx_seq_one_letter_code
_entity_poly.pdbx_strand_id
1 'polypeptide(L)'
;MGVVAIAIVGVLLVASDLGRAATEVLVMTGYGAADGTHLDSISAPAAGGDTAIFLGGTSAVLTASDGVSTVVARTGDRLPAPLDGTFNRLASRVALNDDGVIAFAASLNSRLATDGVFLFERGGLVPVFDGATLVSANVADLNRRGDLLYGAGRSLWLWSHATRNAVRLVARGGPAPGGGSFDLFGTRPVLNDVGLVAFVAVVNRLPGHSRNDDAAGVFTVDAAGQLVAVLAPQPMSRANARRFLRGAVAINPAGAVALAVVAGSVSGAFLFSPGQPPSRVSDAEAVGGNPLRRIDPEYVGVDSNGRVAFEGVFDDGPRLVVASSGSLAALGGPIPGAADFARRLTDSGRIVWVRDGSVESYDGTNAHAIVGPDATPLGQSAALSSPSINEDGVVAFAARQDGLYAWSRGAVTRVAAAGDMIGGIPVATLDDAHVVRGDTIAFFARDVADDPLLAVRRGGDAPLKVVAHGDATPLGGTFDLQPGMLDARGGHVFFVSSVTGGSAEEALFEADIARHAVRALVKHGDAVRGNGRVTSFGPVSLTRRGPAFVAGLDNGAAGVFLAQRGGAFPVVLTGDPVRGTGHRTLAAVGELVTRGDAFLIGGALSGTDGAGGLFLARGRRLSKVIVNGDVVPGSGQIVVADPITFGPRGTLFVATFAAADTQAVGLFQRSRRSTRRLLAVGDAMLGGTVTAIAPSGGPRGTAIAALGLGDGAEARAALVRVGR
;
A
#
# COMPACT_ATOMS: atom_id res chain seq x y z
N MET A 1 11.63 71.54 12.62
CA MET A 1 10.80 70.43 13.13
C MET A 1 10.73 69.36 12.06
N GLY A 2 11.44 68.26 12.25
CA GLY A 2 11.47 67.16 11.30
C GLY A 2 12.32 66.03 11.85
N VAL A 3 11.70 64.86 12.06
CA VAL A 3 12.40 63.59 12.12
C VAL A 3 11.53 62.58 11.37
N VAL A 4 12.12 62.04 10.31
CA VAL A 4 11.62 60.95 9.48
C VAL A 4 11.83 59.64 10.24
N ALA A 5 10.77 58.85 10.41
CA ALA A 5 10.83 57.52 11.01
C ALA A 5 11.21 56.48 9.94
N ILE A 6 12.32 55.79 10.16
CA ILE A 6 12.82 54.68 9.34
C ILE A 6 12.03 53.42 9.69
N ALA A 7 11.37 52.82 8.69
CA ALA A 7 10.75 51.51 8.79
C ALA A 7 11.83 50.41 8.71
N ILE A 8 11.90 49.57 9.75
CA ILE A 8 12.74 48.38 9.77
C ILE A 8 12.01 47.28 9.00
N VAL A 9 12.46 47.01 7.78
CA VAL A 9 12.14 45.78 7.04
C VAL A 9 12.93 44.65 7.71
N GLY A 10 12.23 43.76 8.41
CA GLY A 10 12.78 42.52 8.92
C GLY A 10 13.10 41.55 7.79
N VAL A 11 14.29 41.68 7.19
CA VAL A 11 14.89 40.61 6.40
C VAL A 11 15.27 39.50 7.38
N LEU A 12 14.45 38.45 7.43
CA LEU A 12 14.84 37.20 8.05
C LEU A 12 15.97 36.61 7.19
N LEU A 13 17.21 36.88 7.58
CA LEU A 13 18.39 36.16 7.08
C LEU A 13 18.24 34.69 7.50
N VAL A 14 17.59 33.88 6.65
CA VAL A 14 17.83 32.45 6.62
C VAL A 14 19.33 32.31 6.37
N ALA A 15 20.07 31.86 7.38
CA ALA A 15 21.44 31.44 7.19
C ALA A 15 21.46 30.47 6.02
N SER A 16 22.02 30.92 4.90
CA SER A 16 22.25 30.11 3.72
C SER A 16 23.17 28.97 4.12
N ASP A 17 22.59 27.79 4.34
CA ASP A 17 23.30 26.55 4.63
C ASP A 17 24.15 26.19 3.39
N LEU A 18 25.42 26.58 3.40
CA LEU A 18 26.37 26.55 2.26
C LEU A 18 26.76 25.13 1.78
N GLY A 19 25.99 24.10 2.14
CA GLY A 19 26.25 22.70 1.80
C GLY A 19 25.07 21.91 1.19
N ARG A 20 23.84 22.43 1.19
CA ARG A 20 22.70 21.67 0.65
C ARG A 20 22.79 21.55 -0.86
N ALA A 21 22.67 20.33 -1.37
CA ALA A 21 22.52 20.09 -2.81
C ALA A 21 21.31 20.88 -3.32
N ALA A 22 21.38 21.42 -4.54
CA ALA A 22 20.18 21.98 -5.14
C ALA A 22 19.15 20.85 -5.32
N THR A 23 17.99 21.05 -4.70
CA THR A 23 16.84 20.16 -4.81
C THR A 23 15.76 20.89 -5.59
N GLU A 24 15.26 20.24 -6.64
CA GLU A 24 14.18 20.72 -7.48
C GLU A 24 12.97 19.80 -7.31
N VAL A 25 11.80 20.35 -7.01
CA VAL A 25 10.55 19.59 -6.91
C VAL A 25 9.95 19.44 -8.30
N LEU A 26 9.67 18.20 -8.71
CA LEU A 26 9.16 17.88 -10.05
C LEU A 26 7.64 17.69 -10.05
N VAL A 27 7.13 16.96 -9.06
CA VAL A 27 5.68 16.73 -8.82
C VAL A 27 5.47 16.43 -7.34
N MET A 28 4.29 16.75 -6.82
CA MET A 28 3.87 16.45 -5.45
C MET A 28 2.48 15.84 -5.44
N THR A 29 2.11 15.20 -4.34
CA THR A 29 0.73 14.74 -4.16
C THR A 29 -0.26 15.92 -4.17
N GLY A 30 -1.48 15.67 -4.62
CA GLY A 30 -2.49 16.70 -4.92
C GLY A 30 -2.33 17.35 -6.30
N TYR A 31 -1.20 17.18 -7.00
CA TYR A 31 -1.04 17.72 -8.36
C TYR A 31 -1.80 16.86 -9.37
N GLY A 32 -2.38 17.52 -10.37
CA GLY A 32 -3.08 16.87 -11.48
C GLY A 32 -2.11 16.39 -12.56
N ALA A 33 -2.36 15.19 -13.08
CA ALA A 33 -1.81 14.70 -14.33
C ALA A 33 -2.53 15.33 -15.53
N ALA A 34 -1.99 15.12 -16.73
CA ALA A 34 -2.52 15.70 -17.96
C ALA A 34 -3.94 15.23 -18.31
N ASP A 35 -4.37 14.09 -17.78
CA ASP A 35 -5.74 13.56 -17.88
C ASP A 35 -6.69 14.11 -16.80
N GLY A 36 -6.22 15.03 -15.96
CA GLY A 36 -6.97 15.59 -14.82
C GLY A 36 -6.93 14.74 -13.55
N THR A 37 -6.28 13.57 -13.57
CA THR A 37 -6.17 12.70 -12.39
C THR A 37 -5.21 13.30 -11.37
N HIS A 38 -5.68 13.49 -10.14
CA HIS A 38 -4.83 13.95 -9.05
C HIS A 38 -4.22 12.79 -8.26
N LEU A 39 -2.97 12.96 -7.83
CA LEU A 39 -2.15 11.90 -7.26
C LEU A 39 -2.11 11.94 -5.72
N ASP A 40 -2.32 10.81 -5.06
CA ASP A 40 -2.24 10.66 -3.59
C ASP A 40 -0.97 9.97 -3.09
N SER A 41 -0.21 9.37 -4.00
CA SER A 41 1.05 8.66 -3.74
C SER A 41 2.06 8.92 -4.84
N ILE A 42 3.35 8.83 -4.46
CA ILE A 42 4.50 8.85 -5.36
C ILE A 42 5.50 7.85 -4.80
N SER A 43 5.80 6.79 -5.54
CA SER A 43 6.76 5.76 -5.12
C SER A 43 7.50 5.16 -6.30
N ALA A 44 8.50 4.31 -6.00
CA ALA A 44 9.31 3.56 -6.96
C ALA A 44 9.76 4.43 -8.16
N PRO A 45 10.57 5.47 -7.98
CA PRO A 45 10.96 6.31 -9.11
C PRO A 45 11.97 5.59 -10.01
N ALA A 46 11.92 5.84 -11.31
CA ALA A 46 13.06 5.62 -12.21
C ALA A 46 13.24 6.78 -13.17
N ALA A 47 14.46 7.01 -13.64
CA ALA A 47 14.72 8.13 -14.55
C ALA A 47 15.70 7.78 -15.66
N GLY A 48 15.52 8.48 -16.78
CA GLY A 48 16.31 8.33 -17.99
C GLY A 48 16.13 9.55 -18.88
N GLY A 49 17.24 10.23 -19.20
CA GLY A 49 17.17 11.49 -19.94
C GLY A 49 16.37 12.55 -19.17
N ASP A 50 15.47 13.26 -19.84
CA ASP A 50 14.62 14.29 -19.23
C ASP A 50 13.28 13.74 -18.70
N THR A 51 13.17 12.41 -18.60
CA THR A 51 11.96 11.72 -18.15
C THR A 51 12.21 11.01 -16.81
N ALA A 52 11.23 11.09 -15.92
CA ALA A 52 11.14 10.27 -14.73
C ALA A 52 9.80 9.55 -14.72
N ILE A 53 9.77 8.29 -14.29
CA ILE A 53 8.55 7.53 -14.03
C ILE A 53 8.43 7.21 -12.55
N PHE A 54 7.21 7.00 -12.10
CA PHE A 54 6.88 6.66 -10.71
C PHE A 54 5.49 6.01 -10.65
N LEU A 55 5.26 5.21 -9.60
CA LEU A 55 3.93 4.72 -9.27
C LEU A 55 3.16 5.79 -8.50
N GLY A 56 1.89 5.95 -8.83
CA GLY A 56 0.98 6.87 -8.15
C GLY A 56 -0.45 6.33 -8.15
N GLY A 57 -1.29 6.84 -7.25
CA GLY A 57 -2.69 6.44 -7.16
C GLY A 57 -3.61 7.63 -7.00
N THR A 58 -4.90 7.39 -7.21
CA THR A 58 -5.98 8.34 -6.94
C THR A 58 -7.07 7.63 -6.15
N SER A 59 -7.72 8.34 -5.24
CA SER A 59 -8.80 7.79 -4.41
C SER A 59 -10.04 8.68 -4.43
N ALA A 60 -11.21 8.09 -4.21
CA ALA A 60 -12.48 8.78 -4.06
C ALA A 60 -13.42 8.08 -3.07
N VAL A 61 -14.34 8.86 -2.52
CA VAL A 61 -15.57 8.37 -1.90
C VAL A 61 -16.70 8.65 -2.88
N LEU A 62 -17.48 7.62 -3.17
CA LEU A 62 -18.55 7.63 -4.14
C LEU A 62 -19.87 7.22 -3.49
N THR A 63 -20.97 7.64 -4.08
CA THR A 63 -22.27 7.01 -3.88
C THR A 63 -22.75 6.36 -5.15
N ALA A 64 -23.60 5.34 -5.02
CA ALA A 64 -24.35 4.77 -6.10
C ALA A 64 -25.82 4.60 -5.73
N SER A 65 -26.68 4.93 -6.69
CA SER A 65 -28.12 4.74 -6.65
C SER A 65 -28.57 4.49 -8.08
N ASP A 66 -29.40 3.46 -8.29
CA ASP A 66 -29.94 3.09 -9.60
C ASP A 66 -28.86 2.93 -10.71
N GLY A 67 -27.70 2.37 -10.34
CA GLY A 67 -26.57 2.15 -11.25
C GLY A 67 -25.75 3.40 -11.60
N VAL A 68 -26.09 4.56 -11.04
CA VAL A 68 -25.38 5.82 -11.26
C VAL A 68 -24.43 6.10 -10.10
N SER A 69 -23.13 6.17 -10.41
CA SER A 69 -22.10 6.57 -9.44
C SER A 69 -21.90 8.09 -9.43
N THR A 70 -21.89 8.71 -8.24
CA THR A 70 -21.59 10.13 -8.06
C THR A 70 -20.41 10.34 -7.13
N VAL A 71 -19.61 11.37 -7.38
CA VAL A 71 -18.42 11.69 -6.57
C VAL A 71 -18.83 12.52 -5.36
N VAL A 72 -18.48 12.05 -4.16
CA VAL A 72 -18.63 12.80 -2.90
C VAL A 72 -17.39 13.65 -2.64
N ALA A 73 -16.21 13.02 -2.76
CA ALA A 73 -14.91 13.66 -2.65
C ALA A 73 -13.85 12.81 -3.36
N ARG A 74 -12.82 13.46 -3.89
CA ARG A 74 -11.69 12.83 -4.60
C ARG A 74 -10.36 13.46 -4.19
N THR A 75 -9.27 12.72 -4.37
CA THR A 75 -7.90 13.26 -4.26
C THR A 75 -7.79 14.57 -5.04
N GLY A 76 -7.15 15.58 -4.44
CA GLY A 76 -6.96 16.90 -5.05
C GLY A 76 -8.12 17.87 -4.83
N ASP A 77 -9.30 17.42 -4.40
CA ASP A 77 -10.41 18.32 -4.06
C ASP A 77 -10.02 19.25 -2.90
N ARG A 78 -10.49 20.49 -2.95
CA ARG A 78 -10.20 21.50 -1.92
C ARG A 78 -10.85 21.14 -0.60
N LEU A 79 -10.13 21.38 0.49
CA LEU A 79 -10.66 21.18 1.83
C LEU A 79 -11.63 22.30 2.23
N PRO A 80 -12.71 21.97 2.98
CA PRO A 80 -13.62 22.98 3.51
C PRO A 80 -12.95 23.81 4.61
N ALA A 81 -13.39 25.07 4.77
CA ALA A 81 -12.94 25.93 5.87
C ALA A 81 -13.25 25.25 7.24
N PRO A 82 -12.40 25.46 8.27
CA PRO A 82 -11.24 26.34 8.32
C PRO A 82 -9.94 25.72 7.78
N LEU A 83 -9.99 24.51 7.20
CA LEU A 83 -8.80 23.85 6.65
C LEU A 83 -8.34 24.52 5.36
N ASP A 84 -7.04 24.38 5.05
CA ASP A 84 -6.42 24.80 3.80
C ASP A 84 -5.96 23.60 2.98
N GLY A 85 -5.67 23.78 1.70
CA GLY A 85 -5.10 22.71 0.87
C GLY A 85 -6.14 21.74 0.28
N THR A 86 -5.76 20.47 0.16
CA THR A 86 -6.55 19.45 -0.59
C THR A 86 -6.62 18.11 0.12
N PHE A 87 -7.62 17.30 -0.22
CA PHE A 87 -7.62 15.88 0.11
C PHE A 87 -6.43 15.18 -0.55
N ASN A 88 -5.65 14.44 0.23
CA ASN A 88 -4.56 13.63 -0.27
C ASN A 88 -5.08 12.23 -0.64
N ARG A 89 -5.27 11.38 0.37
CA ARG A 89 -5.83 10.03 0.21
C ARG A 89 -7.09 9.90 1.02
N LEU A 90 -8.17 9.45 0.40
CA LEU A 90 -9.42 9.15 1.08
C LEU A 90 -9.32 7.75 1.69
N ALA A 91 -9.71 7.62 2.95
CA ALA A 91 -9.57 6.39 3.71
C ALA A 91 -10.52 5.32 3.20
N SER A 92 -10.17 4.07 3.52
CA SER A 92 -10.94 2.91 3.08
C SER A 92 -12.31 2.82 3.72
N ARG A 93 -12.60 3.40 4.89
CA ARG A 93 -13.89 3.21 5.58
C ARG A 93 -14.86 4.38 5.39
N VAL A 94 -16.05 4.03 4.92
CA VAL A 94 -17.18 4.94 4.69
C VAL A 94 -18.37 4.47 5.55
N ALA A 95 -19.09 5.41 6.14
CA ALA A 95 -20.37 5.13 6.82
C ALA A 95 -21.46 6.05 6.24
N LEU A 96 -22.63 5.49 5.96
CA LEU A 96 -23.79 6.18 5.43
C LEU A 96 -24.98 5.97 6.38
N ASN A 97 -25.73 7.03 6.65
CA ASN A 97 -26.99 6.95 7.40
C ASN A 97 -28.23 7.13 6.52
N ASP A 98 -29.41 6.97 7.13
CA ASP A 98 -30.70 7.06 6.43
C ASP A 98 -31.13 8.46 6.01
N ASP A 99 -30.44 9.51 6.47
CA ASP A 99 -30.68 10.86 6.00
C ASP A 99 -29.74 11.24 4.83
N GLY A 100 -28.93 10.29 4.36
CA GLY A 100 -27.98 10.47 3.26
C GLY A 100 -26.66 11.12 3.68
N VAL A 101 -26.38 11.23 4.98
CA VAL A 101 -25.11 11.77 5.49
C VAL A 101 -24.03 10.70 5.37
N ILE A 102 -22.87 11.10 4.86
CA ILE A 102 -21.73 10.20 4.64
C ILE A 102 -20.56 10.64 5.50
N ALA A 103 -20.05 9.75 6.34
CA ALA A 103 -18.82 9.95 7.10
C ALA A 103 -17.65 9.20 6.46
N PHE A 104 -16.52 9.87 6.32
CA PHE A 104 -15.27 9.25 5.86
C PHE A 104 -14.06 9.93 6.48
N ALA A 105 -12.95 9.20 6.58
CA ALA A 105 -11.67 9.75 6.98
C ALA A 105 -10.81 10.05 5.73
N ALA A 106 -9.87 10.98 5.85
CA ALA A 106 -8.91 11.26 4.80
C ALA A 106 -7.58 11.77 5.37
N SER A 107 -6.49 11.44 4.67
CA SER A 107 -5.24 12.19 4.80
C SER A 107 -5.29 13.45 3.95
N LEU A 108 -4.60 14.49 4.40
CA LEU A 108 -4.73 15.86 3.91
C LEU A 108 -3.37 16.37 3.44
N ASN A 109 -3.39 17.20 2.40
CA ASN A 109 -2.30 18.10 2.02
C ASN A 109 -2.59 19.48 2.63
N SER A 110 -2.67 19.54 3.96
CA SER A 110 -2.94 20.77 4.72
C SER A 110 -1.80 21.05 5.69
N ARG A 111 -1.50 22.33 5.89
CA ARG A 111 -0.52 22.74 6.90
C ARG A 111 -1.12 22.72 8.32
N LEU A 112 -2.45 22.74 8.42
CA LEU A 112 -3.18 22.78 9.69
C LEU A 112 -3.46 21.38 10.25
N ALA A 113 -3.61 20.38 9.38
CA ALA A 113 -3.86 19.01 9.78
C ALA A 113 -3.34 18.02 8.74
N THR A 114 -2.96 16.86 9.24
CA THR A 114 -2.39 15.77 8.45
C THR A 114 -3.48 14.78 8.06
N ASP A 115 -4.44 14.56 8.94
CA ASP A 115 -5.54 13.61 8.76
C ASP A 115 -6.80 14.19 9.41
N GLY A 116 -7.98 13.79 8.93
CA GLY A 116 -9.26 14.29 9.44
C GLY A 116 -10.44 13.41 9.08
N VAL A 117 -11.54 13.57 9.81
CA VAL A 117 -12.86 13.00 9.52
C VAL A 117 -13.78 14.08 8.99
N PHE A 118 -14.58 13.72 7.99
CA PHE A 118 -15.48 14.61 7.27
C PHE A 118 -16.87 13.99 7.18
N LEU A 119 -17.89 14.85 7.25
CA LEU A 119 -19.27 14.53 6.93
C LEU A 119 -19.66 15.21 5.61
N PHE A 120 -20.25 14.46 4.69
CA PHE A 120 -20.95 15.03 3.55
C PHE A 120 -22.44 15.10 3.90
N GLU A 121 -22.94 16.32 4.02
CA GLU A 121 -24.32 16.63 4.36
C GLU A 121 -24.98 17.42 3.22
N ARG A 122 -26.30 17.67 3.29
CA ARG A 122 -27.01 18.51 2.29
C ARG A 122 -26.37 19.89 2.07
N GLY A 123 -25.68 20.44 3.08
CA GLY A 123 -24.97 21.72 3.01
C GLY A 123 -23.55 21.65 2.42
N GLY A 124 -23.07 20.46 2.08
CA GLY A 124 -21.71 20.21 1.59
C GLY A 124 -20.84 19.46 2.59
N LEU A 125 -19.52 19.49 2.35
CA LEU A 125 -18.53 18.83 3.21
C LEU A 125 -18.26 19.65 4.48
N VAL A 126 -18.35 18.98 5.63
CA VAL A 126 -18.12 19.54 6.96
C VAL A 126 -17.00 18.75 7.66
N PRO A 127 -15.91 19.39 8.09
CA PRO A 127 -14.88 18.75 8.91
C PRO A 127 -15.40 18.51 10.34
N VAL A 128 -15.04 17.36 10.92
CA VAL A 128 -15.44 16.98 12.28
C VAL A 128 -14.40 17.45 13.29
N PHE A 129 -14.80 18.34 14.19
CA PHE A 129 -13.98 18.82 15.30
C PHE A 129 -14.52 18.32 16.64
N ASP A 130 -13.62 18.01 17.57
CA ASP A 130 -13.93 17.85 19.00
C ASP A 130 -13.43 19.09 19.74
N GLY A 131 -14.32 20.08 19.86
CA GLY A 131 -13.96 21.43 20.27
C GLY A 131 -13.14 22.16 19.19
N ALA A 132 -11.84 22.31 19.42
CA ALA A 132 -10.93 23.01 18.50
C ALA A 132 -10.03 22.07 17.67
N THR A 133 -10.00 20.78 17.99
CA THR A 133 -9.09 19.82 17.37
C THR A 133 -9.82 19.02 16.31
N LEU A 134 -9.23 18.94 15.12
CA LEU A 134 -9.78 18.10 14.05
C LEU A 134 -9.71 16.64 14.48
N VAL A 135 -10.83 15.92 14.36
CA VAL A 135 -10.89 14.50 14.67
C VAL A 135 -10.12 13.75 13.58
N SER A 136 -9.02 13.10 13.97
CA SER A 136 -8.29 12.15 13.14
C SER A 136 -8.51 10.75 13.69
N ALA A 137 -9.31 9.95 12.98
CA ALA A 137 -9.81 8.68 13.50
C ALA A 137 -10.24 7.71 12.40
N ASN A 138 -10.39 6.44 12.78
CA ASN A 138 -11.04 5.45 11.93
C ASN A 138 -12.55 5.52 12.14
N VAL A 139 -13.28 5.91 11.09
CA VAL A 139 -14.75 5.88 11.09
C VAL A 139 -15.21 4.44 11.32
N ALA A 140 -16.08 4.26 12.30
CA ALA A 140 -16.68 2.97 12.57
C ALA A 140 -18.13 2.94 12.08
N ASP A 141 -18.98 3.88 12.50
CA ASP A 141 -20.40 3.86 12.17
C ASP A 141 -21.05 5.24 12.30
N LEU A 142 -22.22 5.43 11.70
CA LEU A 142 -22.96 6.69 11.68
C LEU A 142 -24.46 6.42 11.85
N ASN A 143 -25.09 7.01 12.86
CA ASN A 143 -26.53 6.84 13.07
C ASN A 143 -27.37 7.88 12.32
N ARG A 144 -28.70 7.73 12.33
CA ARG A 144 -29.65 8.65 11.69
C ARG A 144 -29.58 10.09 12.21
N ARG A 145 -29.14 10.31 13.46
CA ARG A 145 -28.95 11.66 14.03
C ARG A 145 -27.69 12.36 13.52
N GLY A 146 -26.83 11.64 12.78
CA GLY A 146 -25.51 12.09 12.36
C GLY A 146 -24.44 11.91 13.44
N ASP A 147 -24.75 11.24 14.56
CA ASP A 147 -23.74 10.95 15.58
C ASP A 147 -22.77 9.91 15.03
N LEU A 148 -21.48 10.18 15.22
CA LEU A 148 -20.38 9.44 14.63
C LEU A 148 -19.70 8.58 15.69
N LEU A 149 -19.67 7.27 15.47
CA LEU A 149 -18.83 6.34 16.21
C LEU A 149 -17.48 6.21 15.49
N TYR A 150 -16.39 6.39 16.23
CA TYR A 150 -15.04 6.24 15.68
C TYR A 150 -14.05 5.67 16.69
N GLY A 151 -13.00 5.06 16.15
CA GLY A 151 -11.85 4.59 16.92
C GLY A 151 -10.69 5.59 16.81
N ALA A 152 -10.22 6.08 17.96
CA ALA A 152 -9.03 6.95 18.04
C ALA A 152 -8.08 6.46 19.13
N GLY A 153 -6.81 6.25 18.74
CA GLY A 153 -5.81 5.61 19.60
C GLY A 153 -6.25 4.22 20.05
N ARG A 154 -6.42 4.04 21.36
CA ARG A 154 -6.85 2.76 21.98
C ARG A 154 -8.22 2.89 22.64
N SER A 155 -9.11 3.71 22.08
CA SER A 155 -10.42 4.03 22.64
C SER A 155 -11.51 4.11 21.56
N LEU A 156 -12.76 3.88 21.97
CA LEU A 156 -13.95 4.17 21.19
C LEU A 156 -14.57 5.49 21.66
N TRP A 157 -14.99 6.30 20.70
CA TRP A 157 -15.55 7.63 20.93
C TRP A 157 -16.86 7.79 20.19
N LEU A 158 -17.78 8.54 20.80
CA LEU A 158 -19.01 8.97 20.16
C LEU A 158 -18.99 10.48 20.05
N TRP A 159 -18.96 10.99 18.82
CA TRP A 159 -19.15 12.40 18.55
C TRP A 159 -20.61 12.68 18.23
N SER A 160 -21.16 13.70 18.88
CA SER A 160 -22.55 14.09 18.69
C SER A 160 -22.65 15.20 17.67
N HIS A 161 -23.46 14.99 16.63
CA HIS A 161 -23.68 15.99 15.60
C HIS A 161 -24.41 17.23 16.13
N ALA A 162 -25.36 17.02 17.04
CA ALA A 162 -26.15 18.08 17.66
C ALA A 162 -25.31 19.01 18.55
N THR A 163 -24.38 18.44 19.32
CA THR A 163 -23.58 19.21 20.30
C THR A 163 -22.17 19.55 19.82
N ARG A 164 -21.72 18.94 18.72
CA ARG A 164 -20.37 19.08 18.15
C ARG A 164 -19.25 18.72 19.13
N ASN A 165 -19.52 17.82 20.06
CA ASN A 165 -18.58 17.33 21.07
C ASN A 165 -18.44 15.82 21.00
N ALA A 166 -17.26 15.32 21.36
CA ALA A 166 -17.02 13.90 21.53
C ALA A 166 -16.98 13.47 22.99
N VAL A 167 -17.49 12.27 23.26
CA VAL A 167 -17.34 11.58 24.54
C VAL A 167 -16.58 10.28 24.33
N ARG A 168 -15.61 10.02 25.21
CA ARG A 168 -14.90 8.74 25.23
C ARG A 168 -15.78 7.70 25.91
N LEU A 169 -16.21 6.70 25.14
CA LEU A 169 -17.08 5.64 25.65
C LEU A 169 -16.29 4.61 26.46
N VAL A 170 -15.24 4.06 25.86
CA VAL A 170 -14.40 3.02 26.46
C VAL A 170 -12.95 3.16 25.99
N ALA A 171 -12.01 2.70 26.81
CA ALA A 171 -10.57 2.77 26.53
C ALA A 171 -9.86 1.50 27.00
N ARG A 172 -8.75 1.14 26.33
CA ARG A 172 -7.86 0.07 26.80
C ARG A 172 -7.35 0.38 28.20
N GLY A 173 -7.38 -0.62 29.07
CA GLY A 173 -7.07 -0.50 30.50
C GLY A 173 -8.25 -0.03 31.36
N GLY A 174 -9.34 0.42 30.75
CA GLY A 174 -10.58 0.75 31.44
C GLY A 174 -11.28 -0.48 32.03
N PRO A 175 -12.11 -0.30 33.07
CA PRO A 175 -12.79 -1.40 33.73
C PRO A 175 -13.81 -2.08 32.81
N ALA A 176 -13.85 -3.42 32.85
CA ALA A 176 -14.87 -4.20 32.16
C ALA A 176 -15.97 -4.67 33.14
N PRO A 177 -17.24 -4.77 32.71
CA PRO A 177 -18.29 -5.38 33.53
C PRO A 177 -17.92 -6.83 33.89
N GLY A 178 -18.11 -7.19 35.15
CA GLY A 178 -17.71 -8.51 35.69
C GLY A 178 -16.25 -8.58 36.17
N GLY A 179 -15.48 -7.49 36.08
CA GLY A 179 -14.11 -7.40 36.59
C GLY A 179 -13.04 -7.38 35.48
N GLY A 180 -11.79 -7.11 35.86
CA GLY A 180 -10.68 -6.97 34.92
C GLY A 180 -10.67 -5.64 34.16
N SER A 181 -9.91 -5.59 33.08
CA SER A 181 -9.76 -4.39 32.24
C SER A 181 -9.74 -4.72 30.75
N PHE A 182 -10.34 -3.87 29.92
CA PHE A 182 -10.27 -4.02 28.46
C PHE A 182 -8.83 -4.02 27.95
N ASP A 183 -8.52 -4.89 27.00
CA ASP A 183 -7.20 -4.97 26.35
C ASP A 183 -7.25 -4.63 24.87
N LEU A 184 -8.17 -5.27 24.14
CA LEU A 184 -8.33 -5.10 22.69
C LEU A 184 -9.81 -4.94 22.36
N PHE A 185 -10.11 -4.12 21.38
CA PHE A 185 -11.45 -3.96 20.83
C PHE A 185 -11.52 -4.61 19.45
N GLY A 186 -12.71 -5.09 19.10
CA GLY A 186 -13.02 -5.58 17.76
C GLY A 186 -12.95 -4.44 16.74
N THR A 187 -12.76 -4.80 15.47
CA THR A 187 -12.53 -3.82 14.40
C THR A 187 -13.81 -3.26 13.80
N ARG A 188 -14.99 -3.75 14.19
CA ARG A 188 -16.30 -3.41 13.61
C ARG A 188 -17.36 -3.05 14.69
N PRO A 189 -17.12 -2.08 15.60
CA PRO A 189 -18.16 -1.66 16.53
C PRO A 189 -19.29 -0.94 15.77
N VAL A 190 -20.51 -1.01 16.27
CA VAL A 190 -21.73 -0.51 15.61
C VAL A 190 -22.55 0.40 16.52
N LEU A 191 -23.29 1.33 15.94
CA LEU A 191 -24.05 2.37 16.62
C LEU A 191 -25.51 2.32 16.15
N ASN A 192 -26.46 2.36 17.09
CA ASN A 192 -27.87 2.56 16.73
C ASN A 192 -28.34 4.01 16.89
N ASP A 193 -29.58 4.26 16.46
CA ASP A 193 -30.20 5.60 16.44
C ASP A 193 -30.48 6.21 17.81
N VAL A 194 -30.49 5.41 18.89
CA VAL A 194 -30.63 5.93 20.24
C VAL A 194 -29.30 6.33 20.87
N GLY A 195 -28.17 6.04 20.22
CA GLY A 195 -26.82 6.34 20.73
C GLY A 195 -26.20 5.18 21.51
N LEU A 196 -26.74 3.97 21.40
CA LEU A 196 -26.19 2.76 21.99
C LEU A 196 -25.17 2.13 21.05
N VAL A 197 -23.97 1.86 21.57
CA VAL A 197 -22.87 1.26 20.82
C VAL A 197 -22.69 -0.18 21.23
N ALA A 198 -22.69 -1.13 20.29
CA ALA A 198 -22.29 -2.51 20.53
C ALA A 198 -20.88 -2.78 19.99
N PHE A 199 -20.08 -3.51 20.76
CA PHE A 199 -18.72 -3.86 20.39
C PHE A 199 -18.25 -5.16 21.03
N VAL A 200 -17.29 -5.79 20.36
CA VAL A 200 -16.57 -6.96 20.86
C VAL A 200 -15.28 -6.49 21.54
N ALA A 201 -14.89 -7.13 22.65
CA ALA A 201 -13.61 -6.83 23.29
C ALA A 201 -12.98 -8.02 24.01
N VAL A 202 -11.65 -7.96 24.15
CA VAL A 202 -10.86 -8.82 25.04
C VAL A 202 -10.68 -8.11 26.38
N VAL A 203 -10.81 -8.86 27.46
CA VAL A 203 -10.66 -8.45 28.85
C VAL A 203 -9.53 -9.25 29.48
N ASN A 204 -8.59 -8.54 30.12
CA ASN A 204 -7.48 -9.13 30.87
C ASN A 204 -7.74 -9.06 32.38
N ARG A 205 -7.07 -9.93 33.12
CA ARG A 205 -7.04 -9.95 34.60
C ARG A 205 -8.44 -10.16 35.23
N LEU A 206 -9.19 -11.13 34.71
CA LEU A 206 -10.40 -11.59 35.40
C LEU A 206 -10.02 -12.23 36.75
N PRO A 207 -10.77 -11.94 37.84
CA PRO A 207 -10.57 -12.60 39.12
C PRO A 207 -10.63 -14.12 38.98
N GLY A 208 -9.70 -14.85 39.60
CA GLY A 208 -9.68 -16.33 39.63
C GLY A 208 -9.14 -17.04 38.39
N HIS A 209 -8.61 -16.32 37.39
CA HIS A 209 -8.12 -16.90 36.13
C HIS A 209 -6.59 -16.83 36.02
N SER A 210 -5.98 -17.78 35.30
CA SER A 210 -4.54 -17.82 35.04
C SER A 210 -4.10 -16.59 34.23
N ARG A 211 -2.86 -16.11 34.43
CA ARG A 211 -2.30 -14.97 33.67
C ARG A 211 -2.21 -15.22 32.16
N ASN A 212 -2.38 -16.46 31.71
CA ASN A 212 -2.25 -16.87 30.32
C ASN A 212 -3.59 -17.04 29.58
N ASP A 213 -4.72 -16.88 30.27
CA ASP A 213 -6.05 -16.99 29.68
C ASP A 213 -6.60 -15.59 29.38
N ASP A 214 -6.84 -15.31 28.09
CA ASP A 214 -7.57 -14.11 27.66
C ASP A 214 -9.06 -14.40 27.82
N ALA A 215 -9.88 -13.38 28.06
CA ALA A 215 -11.33 -13.53 27.98
C ALA A 215 -11.91 -12.58 26.94
N ALA A 216 -12.93 -13.00 26.20
CA ALA A 216 -13.59 -12.14 25.22
C ALA A 216 -15.10 -12.12 25.43
N GLY A 217 -15.72 -10.96 25.16
CA GLY A 217 -17.16 -10.75 25.36
C GLY A 217 -17.73 -9.72 24.39
N VAL A 218 -19.05 -9.54 24.48
CA VAL A 218 -19.81 -8.53 23.72
C VAL A 218 -20.41 -7.55 24.70
N PHE A 219 -20.28 -6.26 24.41
CA PHE A 219 -20.66 -5.18 25.31
C PHE A 219 -21.50 -4.14 24.58
N THR A 220 -22.35 -3.47 25.35
CA THR A 220 -23.01 -2.24 24.92
C THR A 220 -22.64 -1.09 25.83
N VAL A 221 -22.52 0.11 25.27
CA VAL A 221 -22.28 1.35 26.02
C VAL A 221 -23.07 2.49 25.41
N ASP A 222 -23.71 3.30 26.24
CA ASP A 222 -24.40 4.51 25.80
C ASP A 222 -23.52 5.77 25.94
N ALA A 223 -24.03 6.90 25.48
CA ALA A 223 -23.34 8.19 25.58
C ALA A 223 -23.08 8.65 27.04
N ALA A 224 -23.83 8.13 28.02
CA ALA A 224 -23.62 8.40 29.44
C ALA A 224 -22.53 7.51 30.05
N GLY A 225 -21.98 6.56 29.29
CA GLY A 225 -20.97 5.61 29.74
C GLY A 225 -21.57 4.40 30.47
N GLN A 226 -22.88 4.18 30.39
CA GLN A 226 -23.52 3.01 30.98
C GLN A 226 -23.12 1.76 30.19
N LEU A 227 -22.15 1.03 30.75
CA LEU A 227 -21.53 -0.13 30.13
C LEU A 227 -22.15 -1.43 30.63
N VAL A 228 -22.65 -2.25 29.70
CA VAL A 228 -23.31 -3.53 29.98
C VAL A 228 -22.62 -4.64 29.20
N ALA A 229 -22.38 -5.78 29.85
CA ALA A 229 -21.97 -7.00 29.15
C ALA A 229 -23.22 -7.71 28.62
N VAL A 230 -23.34 -7.73 27.29
CA VAL A 230 -24.39 -8.47 26.57
C VAL A 230 -24.05 -9.96 26.53
N LEU A 231 -22.77 -10.26 26.29
CA LEU A 231 -22.16 -11.56 26.53
C LEU A 231 -21.01 -11.36 27.52
N ALA A 232 -21.15 -11.94 28.71
CA ALA A 232 -20.11 -11.89 29.74
C ALA A 232 -18.77 -12.45 29.19
N PRO A 233 -17.62 -11.88 29.59
CA PRO A 233 -16.30 -12.36 29.15
C PRO A 233 -16.14 -13.87 29.35
N GLN A 234 -15.92 -14.60 28.26
CA GLN A 234 -15.68 -16.03 28.29
C GLN A 234 -14.17 -16.32 28.23
N PRO A 235 -13.61 -17.11 29.17
CA PRO A 235 -12.21 -17.52 29.12
C PRO A 235 -11.92 -18.32 27.83
N MET A 236 -10.82 -17.99 27.15
CA MET A 236 -10.40 -18.69 25.95
C MET A 236 -8.90 -18.53 25.71
N SER A 237 -8.35 -19.36 24.82
CA SER A 237 -6.96 -19.19 24.38
C SER A 237 -6.78 -17.84 23.68
N ARG A 238 -5.58 -17.26 23.77
CA ARG A 238 -5.22 -16.03 23.06
C ARG A 238 -5.49 -16.07 21.55
N ALA A 239 -5.31 -17.24 20.93
CA ALA A 239 -5.62 -17.42 19.51
C ALA A 239 -7.13 -17.30 19.24
N ASN A 240 -7.96 -17.89 20.10
CA ASN A 240 -9.42 -17.80 20.00
C ASN A 240 -9.92 -16.40 20.33
N ALA A 241 -9.35 -15.71 21.32
CA ALA A 241 -9.68 -14.32 21.63
C ALA A 241 -9.43 -13.40 20.41
N ARG A 242 -8.32 -13.58 19.71
CA ARG A 242 -8.02 -12.86 18.46
C ARG A 242 -8.96 -13.19 17.31
N ARG A 243 -9.53 -14.40 17.27
CA ARG A 243 -10.58 -14.77 16.30
C ARG A 243 -11.92 -14.15 16.68
N PHE A 244 -12.24 -14.14 17.98
CA PHE A 244 -13.45 -13.53 18.53
C PHE A 244 -13.54 -12.04 18.17
N LEU A 245 -12.43 -11.29 18.23
CA LEU A 245 -12.36 -9.88 17.83
C LEU A 245 -12.71 -9.59 16.36
N ARG A 246 -12.74 -10.62 15.50
CA ARG A 246 -13.11 -10.51 14.09
C ARG A 246 -14.59 -10.84 13.83
N GLY A 247 -15.33 -11.28 14.86
CA GLY A 247 -16.75 -11.54 14.72
C GLY A 247 -17.52 -10.30 14.29
N ALA A 248 -18.41 -10.44 13.32
CA ALA A 248 -19.33 -9.40 12.93
C ALA A 248 -20.35 -9.16 14.06
N VAL A 249 -20.66 -7.89 14.32
CA VAL A 249 -21.67 -7.46 15.29
C VAL A 249 -22.59 -6.45 14.61
N ALA A 250 -23.88 -6.54 14.91
CA ALA A 250 -24.91 -5.61 14.45
C ALA A 250 -25.83 -5.23 15.62
N ILE A 251 -26.47 -4.08 15.54
CA ILE A 251 -27.40 -3.58 16.56
C ILE A 251 -28.60 -2.92 15.88
N ASN A 252 -29.80 -3.19 16.39
CA ASN A 252 -31.03 -2.56 15.88
C ASN A 252 -31.48 -1.38 16.76
N PRO A 253 -32.51 -0.61 16.34
CA PRO A 253 -33.03 0.52 17.12
C PRO A 253 -33.57 0.15 18.51
N ALA A 254 -34.06 -1.07 18.69
CA ALA A 254 -34.53 -1.57 19.98
C ALA A 254 -33.38 -1.96 20.94
N GLY A 255 -32.12 -1.93 20.47
CA GLY A 255 -30.95 -2.32 21.25
C GLY A 255 -30.69 -3.83 21.25
N ALA A 256 -31.36 -4.59 20.39
CA ALA A 256 -31.01 -5.99 20.17
C ALA A 256 -29.69 -6.08 19.40
N VAL A 257 -28.78 -6.93 19.88
CA VAL A 257 -27.45 -7.12 19.30
C VAL A 257 -27.39 -8.48 18.63
N ALA A 258 -26.90 -8.54 17.40
CA ALA A 258 -26.58 -9.79 16.71
C ALA A 258 -25.06 -9.98 16.62
N LEU A 259 -24.59 -11.22 16.71
CA LEU A 259 -23.17 -11.58 16.64
C LEU A 259 -22.98 -12.83 15.77
N ALA A 260 -22.09 -12.78 14.79
CA ALA A 260 -21.56 -13.97 14.11
C ALA A 260 -20.09 -14.16 14.50
N VAL A 261 -19.74 -15.33 15.04
CA VAL A 261 -18.40 -15.58 15.55
C VAL A 261 -18.00 -17.05 15.40
N VAL A 262 -16.69 -17.30 15.25
CA VAL A 262 -16.09 -18.65 15.24
C VAL A 262 -14.86 -18.65 16.15
N ALA A 263 -15.07 -18.95 17.43
CA ALA A 263 -14.00 -18.92 18.45
C ALA A 263 -14.18 -19.98 19.53
N GLY A 264 -13.38 -21.05 19.45
CA GLY A 264 -13.45 -22.15 20.42
C GLY A 264 -14.84 -22.81 20.44
N SER A 265 -15.43 -22.92 21.63
CA SER A 265 -16.80 -23.43 21.82
C SER A 265 -17.89 -22.42 21.49
N VAL A 266 -17.55 -21.14 21.28
CA VAL A 266 -18.51 -20.10 20.90
C VAL A 266 -18.44 -19.93 19.39
N SER A 267 -19.28 -20.68 18.67
CA SER A 267 -19.37 -20.66 17.22
C SER A 267 -20.81 -20.59 16.76
N GLY A 268 -21.14 -19.62 15.92
CA GLY A 268 -22.47 -19.46 15.34
C GLY A 268 -22.94 -18.00 15.27
N ALA A 269 -24.23 -17.83 14.93
CA ALA A 269 -24.94 -16.56 14.98
C ALA A 269 -25.85 -16.51 16.21
N PHE A 270 -25.82 -15.39 16.92
CA PHE A 270 -26.52 -15.17 18.19
C PHE A 270 -27.32 -13.87 18.13
N LEU A 271 -28.47 -13.85 18.81
CA LEU A 271 -29.28 -12.66 19.05
C LEU A 271 -29.43 -12.43 20.55
N PHE A 272 -29.12 -11.22 20.96
CA PHE A 272 -29.20 -10.74 22.33
C PHE A 272 -30.24 -9.63 22.39
N SER A 273 -31.44 -9.96 22.88
CA SER A 273 -32.50 -8.97 23.06
C SER A 273 -32.44 -8.37 24.48
N PRO A 274 -32.68 -7.07 24.66
CA PRO A 274 -32.70 -6.46 25.98
C PRO A 274 -33.64 -7.18 26.94
N GLY A 275 -33.15 -7.54 28.13
CA GLY A 275 -33.92 -8.24 29.15
C GLY A 275 -34.19 -9.73 28.88
N GLN A 276 -33.64 -10.30 27.81
CA GLN A 276 -33.75 -11.74 27.49
C GLN A 276 -32.36 -12.41 27.57
N PRO A 277 -32.30 -13.71 27.89
CA PRO A 277 -31.04 -14.45 27.81
C PRO A 277 -30.55 -14.50 26.35
N PRO A 278 -29.21 -14.55 26.13
CA PRO A 278 -28.63 -14.83 24.83
C PRO A 278 -29.28 -16.06 24.17
N SER A 279 -29.65 -15.95 22.91
CA SER A 279 -30.18 -17.06 22.14
C SER A 279 -29.40 -17.25 20.85
N ARG A 280 -29.17 -18.50 20.46
CA ARG A 280 -28.68 -18.81 19.13
C ARG A 280 -29.81 -18.50 18.13
N VAL A 281 -29.50 -17.86 17.00
CA VAL A 281 -30.55 -17.47 16.04
C VAL A 281 -31.24 -18.68 15.40
N SER A 282 -30.56 -19.83 15.37
CA SER A 282 -31.15 -21.12 15.03
C SER A 282 -30.25 -22.28 15.49
N ASP A 283 -30.89 -23.39 15.88
CA ASP A 283 -30.24 -24.69 16.08
C ASP A 283 -30.29 -25.60 14.84
N ALA A 284 -30.91 -25.14 13.75
CA ALA A 284 -31.04 -25.92 12.54
C ALA A 284 -29.67 -26.22 11.91
N GLU A 285 -29.45 -27.51 11.60
CA GLU A 285 -28.24 -28.00 10.92
C GLU A 285 -28.33 -27.86 9.39
N ALA A 286 -29.47 -27.42 8.87
CA ALA A 286 -29.72 -27.28 7.44
C ALA A 286 -30.68 -26.12 7.12
N VAL A 287 -30.53 -25.56 5.91
CA VAL A 287 -31.39 -24.52 5.35
C VAL A 287 -31.95 -25.02 4.02
N GLY A 288 -33.28 -25.17 3.92
CA GLY A 288 -33.91 -25.70 2.71
C GLY A 288 -33.39 -27.08 2.28
N GLY A 289 -33.00 -27.93 3.24
CA GLY A 289 -32.42 -29.26 2.99
C GLY A 289 -30.90 -29.29 2.76
N ASN A 290 -30.24 -28.13 2.63
CA ASN A 290 -28.78 -28.06 2.47
C ASN A 290 -28.08 -27.94 3.84
N PRO A 291 -27.10 -28.80 4.16
CA PRO A 291 -26.38 -28.73 5.43
C PRO A 291 -25.64 -27.40 5.62
N LEU A 292 -25.91 -26.72 6.73
CA LEU A 292 -25.18 -25.53 7.17
C LEU A 292 -23.91 -25.97 7.91
N ARG A 293 -22.74 -25.87 7.26
CA ARG A 293 -21.47 -26.38 7.79
C ARG A 293 -20.87 -25.47 8.85
N ARG A 294 -20.92 -24.17 8.61
CA ARG A 294 -20.49 -23.14 9.58
C ARG A 294 -21.15 -21.81 9.26
N ILE A 295 -21.02 -20.87 10.18
CA ILE A 295 -21.37 -19.47 9.98
C ILE A 295 -20.06 -18.72 9.77
N ASP A 296 -19.99 -17.90 8.72
CA ASP A 296 -18.84 -17.07 8.46
C ASP A 296 -18.92 -15.81 9.34
N PRO A 297 -17.86 -15.45 10.10
CA PRO A 297 -17.87 -14.24 10.90
C PRO A 297 -17.82 -12.94 10.07
N GLU A 298 -17.79 -13.02 8.74
CA GLU A 298 -17.70 -11.85 7.87
C GLU A 298 -18.96 -10.98 7.89
N TYR A 299 -20.15 -11.56 8.03
CA TYR A 299 -21.41 -10.81 8.06
C TYR A 299 -22.44 -11.29 9.08
N VAL A 300 -22.99 -10.33 9.82
CA VAL A 300 -24.27 -10.44 10.54
C VAL A 300 -24.97 -9.08 10.48
N GLY A 301 -26.29 -9.08 10.33
CA GLY A 301 -27.14 -7.90 10.38
C GLY A 301 -28.43 -8.20 11.14
N VAL A 302 -29.03 -7.20 11.78
CA VAL A 302 -30.32 -7.31 12.47
C VAL A 302 -31.21 -6.13 12.12
N ASP A 303 -32.44 -6.41 11.68
CA ASP A 303 -33.42 -5.39 11.33
C ASP A 303 -34.21 -4.89 12.56
N SER A 304 -35.06 -3.87 12.38
CA SER A 304 -35.91 -3.34 13.45
C SER A 304 -36.91 -4.34 14.03
N ASN A 305 -37.27 -5.38 13.27
CA ASN A 305 -38.17 -6.45 13.70
C ASN A 305 -37.42 -7.60 14.42
N GLY A 306 -36.09 -7.52 14.54
CA GLY A 306 -35.27 -8.56 15.15
C GLY A 306 -35.00 -9.76 14.24
N ARG A 307 -35.25 -9.66 12.93
CA ARG A 307 -34.77 -10.66 11.96
C ARG A 307 -33.28 -10.52 11.81
N VAL A 308 -32.58 -11.65 11.78
CA VAL A 308 -31.12 -11.68 11.67
C VAL A 308 -30.72 -12.26 10.32
N ALA A 309 -29.90 -11.53 9.57
CA ALA A 309 -29.22 -12.06 8.39
C ALA A 309 -27.75 -12.35 8.71
N PHE A 310 -27.18 -13.40 8.12
CA PHE A 310 -25.77 -13.77 8.28
C PHE A 310 -25.26 -14.54 7.06
N GLU A 311 -23.94 -14.66 6.94
CA GLU A 311 -23.32 -15.52 5.94
C GLU A 311 -23.17 -16.95 6.46
N GLY A 312 -23.86 -17.90 5.82
CA GLY A 312 -23.74 -19.33 6.09
C GLY A 312 -22.88 -20.02 5.05
N VAL A 313 -22.04 -20.96 5.46
CA VAL A 313 -21.21 -21.77 4.55
C VAL A 313 -21.82 -23.15 4.40
N PHE A 314 -22.05 -23.53 3.14
CA PHE A 314 -22.63 -24.80 2.72
C PHE A 314 -21.61 -25.60 1.89
N ASP A 315 -21.95 -26.83 1.51
CA ASP A 315 -21.07 -27.70 0.71
C ASP A 315 -20.74 -27.11 -0.67
N ASP A 316 -21.63 -26.29 -1.21
CA ASP A 316 -21.48 -25.64 -2.52
C ASP A 316 -21.03 -24.17 -2.44
N GLY A 317 -20.73 -23.67 -1.23
CA GLY A 317 -20.18 -22.34 -1.00
C GLY A 317 -20.95 -21.50 0.03
N PRO A 318 -20.49 -20.25 0.26
CA PRO A 318 -21.17 -19.31 1.15
C PRO A 318 -22.49 -18.80 0.56
N ARG A 319 -23.48 -18.53 1.41
CA ARG A 319 -24.81 -17.99 1.05
C ARG A 319 -25.29 -17.03 2.12
N LEU A 320 -26.06 -16.02 1.74
CA LEU A 320 -26.83 -15.22 2.68
C LEU A 320 -28.02 -16.01 3.24
N VAL A 321 -28.14 -16.04 4.55
CA VAL A 321 -29.21 -16.73 5.28
C VAL A 321 -29.93 -15.72 6.16
N VAL A 322 -31.26 -15.78 6.18
CA VAL A 322 -32.09 -15.04 7.14
C VAL A 322 -32.69 -16.00 8.16
N ALA A 323 -32.64 -15.58 9.43
CA ALA A 323 -33.31 -16.19 10.55
C ALA A 323 -34.48 -15.30 10.99
N SER A 324 -35.69 -15.85 10.97
CA SER A 324 -36.89 -15.18 11.46
C SER A 324 -37.74 -16.17 12.26
N SER A 325 -38.07 -15.80 13.50
CA SER A 325 -38.90 -16.62 14.40
C SER A 325 -38.43 -18.08 14.53
N GLY A 326 -37.11 -18.30 14.57
CA GLY A 326 -36.50 -19.62 14.71
C GLY A 326 -36.40 -20.44 13.41
N SER A 327 -36.92 -19.94 12.29
CA SER A 327 -36.79 -20.56 10.97
C SER A 327 -35.64 -19.95 10.18
N LEU A 328 -34.92 -20.78 9.41
CA LEU A 328 -33.88 -20.34 8.48
C LEU A 328 -34.35 -20.41 7.03
N ALA A 329 -34.05 -19.38 6.25
CA ALA A 329 -34.23 -19.36 4.80
C ALA A 329 -32.98 -18.81 4.12
N ALA A 330 -32.59 -19.42 3.00
CA ALA A 330 -31.53 -18.87 2.15
C ALA A 330 -32.13 -17.71 1.33
N LEU A 331 -31.42 -16.59 1.28
CA LEU A 331 -31.83 -15.40 0.54
C LEU A 331 -31.49 -15.50 -0.95
N GLY A 332 -30.68 -16.48 -1.36
CA GLY A 332 -30.30 -16.69 -2.76
C GLY A 332 -29.36 -17.88 -2.98
N GLY A 333 -28.70 -17.87 -4.15
CA GLY A 333 -27.66 -18.83 -4.52
C GLY A 333 -26.33 -18.59 -3.79
N PRO A 334 -25.30 -19.43 -4.06
CA PRO A 334 -23.96 -19.23 -3.53
C PRO A 334 -23.34 -17.90 -3.98
N ILE A 335 -22.57 -17.27 -3.08
CA ILE A 335 -21.87 -15.99 -3.27
C ILE A 335 -20.36 -16.13 -2.98
N PRO A 336 -19.63 -17.03 -3.68
CA PRO A 336 -18.21 -17.21 -3.45
C PRO A 336 -17.43 -15.91 -3.71
N GLY A 337 -16.42 -15.64 -2.89
CA GLY A 337 -15.58 -14.44 -3.04
C GLY A 337 -16.24 -13.13 -2.55
N ALA A 338 -17.46 -13.19 -2.02
CA ALA A 338 -18.06 -12.05 -1.32
C ALA A 338 -17.23 -11.68 -0.08
N ALA A 339 -16.99 -10.39 0.11
CA ALA A 339 -16.23 -9.85 1.22
C ALA A 339 -16.66 -8.41 1.51
N ASP A 340 -16.20 -7.86 2.63
CA ASP A 340 -16.39 -6.45 3.00
C ASP A 340 -17.88 -6.04 2.98
N PHE A 341 -18.70 -6.84 3.67
CA PHE A 341 -20.13 -6.57 3.77
C PHE A 341 -20.41 -5.26 4.51
N ALA A 342 -21.38 -4.50 4.00
CA ALA A 342 -21.98 -3.40 4.74
C ALA A 342 -22.58 -3.95 6.04
N ARG A 343 -22.31 -3.27 7.16
CA ARG A 343 -22.69 -3.77 8.50
C ARG A 343 -24.18 -3.78 8.76
N ARG A 344 -24.93 -2.95 8.03
CA ARG A 344 -26.35 -2.72 8.24
C ARG A 344 -27.16 -3.73 7.43
N LEU A 345 -28.14 -4.36 8.07
CA LEU A 345 -29.30 -4.96 7.41
C LEU A 345 -30.39 -3.89 7.42
N THR A 346 -30.89 -3.51 6.25
CA THR A 346 -31.99 -2.54 6.16
C THR A 346 -33.32 -3.20 6.55
N ASP A 347 -34.31 -2.42 6.95
CA ASP A 347 -35.67 -2.92 7.26
C ASP A 347 -36.38 -3.48 6.02
N SER A 348 -35.97 -3.03 4.84
CA SER A 348 -36.36 -3.62 3.56
C SER A 348 -35.63 -4.92 3.21
N GLY A 349 -34.72 -5.40 4.07
CA GLY A 349 -34.00 -6.65 3.91
C GLY A 349 -32.78 -6.57 2.99
N ARG A 350 -32.34 -5.36 2.62
CA ARG A 350 -31.20 -5.14 1.72
C ARG A 350 -29.87 -5.31 2.42
N ILE A 351 -28.92 -5.89 1.68
CA ILE A 351 -27.54 -6.19 2.10
C ILE A 351 -26.61 -5.81 0.95
N VAL A 352 -25.41 -5.31 1.24
CA VAL A 352 -24.41 -4.92 0.23
C VAL A 352 -23.05 -5.49 0.58
N TRP A 353 -22.27 -5.89 -0.42
CA TRP A 353 -20.91 -6.41 -0.26
C TRP A 353 -20.06 -6.10 -1.50
N VAL A 354 -18.78 -6.44 -1.42
CA VAL A 354 -17.86 -6.41 -2.58
C VAL A 354 -17.61 -7.84 -3.04
N ARG A 355 -17.67 -8.07 -4.35
CA ARG A 355 -17.32 -9.34 -4.99
C ARG A 355 -16.72 -9.08 -6.36
N ASP A 356 -15.57 -9.70 -6.64
CA ASP A 356 -14.90 -9.63 -7.95
C ASP A 356 -14.74 -8.18 -8.48
N GLY A 357 -14.36 -7.26 -7.59
CA GLY A 357 -14.18 -5.83 -7.91
C GLY A 357 -15.48 -5.04 -8.12
N SER A 358 -16.65 -5.67 -7.96
CA SER A 358 -17.96 -5.02 -8.06
C SER A 358 -18.59 -4.82 -6.68
N VAL A 359 -19.40 -3.77 -6.54
CA VAL A 359 -20.30 -3.59 -5.38
C VAL A 359 -21.64 -4.24 -5.74
N GLU A 360 -22.04 -5.22 -4.95
CA GLU A 360 -23.27 -5.99 -5.15
C GLU A 360 -24.27 -5.74 -4.04
N SER A 361 -25.55 -5.93 -4.35
CA SER A 361 -26.63 -5.85 -3.38
C SER A 361 -27.61 -7.00 -3.53
N TYR A 362 -28.10 -7.45 -2.39
CA TYR A 362 -29.35 -8.17 -2.27
C TYR A 362 -30.46 -7.16 -2.01
N ASP A 363 -31.48 -7.12 -2.88
CA ASP A 363 -32.57 -6.14 -2.80
C ASP A 363 -33.79 -6.59 -1.99
N GLY A 364 -33.69 -7.72 -1.30
CA GLY A 364 -34.83 -8.40 -0.66
C GLY A 364 -35.42 -9.54 -1.51
N THR A 365 -35.03 -9.65 -2.79
CA THR A 365 -35.46 -10.72 -3.70
C THR A 365 -34.27 -11.43 -4.34
N ASN A 366 -33.35 -10.69 -4.97
CA ASN A 366 -32.21 -11.25 -5.70
C ASN A 366 -30.92 -10.45 -5.45
N ALA A 367 -29.78 -11.13 -5.57
CA ALA A 367 -28.47 -10.50 -5.62
C ALA A 367 -28.17 -9.97 -7.03
N HIS A 368 -27.65 -8.74 -7.14
CA HIS A 368 -27.21 -8.13 -8.39
C HIS A 368 -26.10 -7.10 -8.18
N ALA A 369 -25.32 -6.80 -9.22
CA ALA A 369 -24.30 -5.75 -9.17
C ALA A 369 -24.94 -4.35 -9.25
N ILE A 370 -24.59 -3.45 -8.33
CA ILE A 370 -24.98 -2.04 -8.38
C ILE A 370 -23.95 -1.25 -9.20
N VAL A 371 -22.66 -1.50 -8.96
CA VAL A 371 -21.54 -0.81 -9.61
C VAL A 371 -20.47 -1.83 -9.93
N GLY A 372 -20.08 -1.88 -11.21
CA GLY A 372 -18.90 -2.61 -11.65
C GLY A 372 -17.62 -1.78 -11.53
N PRO A 373 -16.44 -2.42 -11.53
CA PRO A 373 -15.15 -1.73 -11.37
C PRO A 373 -14.86 -0.66 -12.45
N ASP A 374 -15.48 -0.80 -13.62
CA ASP A 374 -15.34 0.13 -14.75
C ASP A 374 -16.40 1.23 -14.80
N ALA A 375 -17.40 1.18 -13.91
CA ALA A 375 -18.51 2.13 -13.88
C ALA A 375 -18.24 3.31 -12.92
N THR A 376 -16.98 3.52 -12.51
CA THR A 376 -16.62 4.58 -11.58
C THR A 376 -16.08 5.84 -12.29
N PRO A 377 -16.27 7.03 -11.69
CA PRO A 377 -15.63 8.26 -12.18
C PRO A 377 -14.09 8.29 -12.04
N LEU A 378 -13.48 7.27 -11.42
CA LEU A 378 -12.01 7.15 -11.36
C LEU A 378 -11.41 6.57 -12.64
N GLY A 379 -12.21 5.85 -13.44
CA GLY A 379 -11.76 5.11 -14.61
C GLY A 379 -11.94 3.60 -14.45
N GLN A 380 -11.42 2.85 -15.42
CA GLN A 380 -11.52 1.39 -15.44
C GLN A 380 -10.75 0.73 -14.28
N SER A 381 -11.30 -0.38 -13.79
CA SER A 381 -10.71 -1.23 -12.76
C SER A 381 -10.31 -0.52 -11.47
N ALA A 382 -11.18 0.37 -10.99
CA ALA A 382 -11.04 0.90 -9.65
C ALA A 382 -11.29 -0.20 -8.62
N ALA A 383 -10.38 -0.36 -7.66
CA ALA A 383 -10.59 -1.21 -6.49
C ALA A 383 -11.65 -0.58 -5.59
N LEU A 384 -12.77 -1.29 -5.39
CA LEU A 384 -13.91 -0.85 -4.60
C LEU A 384 -13.85 -1.47 -3.21
N SER A 385 -14.20 -0.71 -2.17
CA SER A 385 -14.16 -1.18 -0.78
C SER A 385 -15.11 -0.43 0.15
N SER A 386 -15.36 -1.04 1.30
CA SER A 386 -16.17 -0.57 2.44
C SER A 386 -17.50 0.03 2.03
N PRO A 387 -18.38 -0.78 1.41
CA PRO A 387 -19.73 -0.37 1.15
C PRO A 387 -20.49 -0.10 2.44
N SER A 388 -21.39 0.88 2.39
CA SER A 388 -22.38 1.20 3.40
C SER A 388 -23.71 1.51 2.71
N ILE A 389 -24.83 1.07 3.27
CA ILE A 389 -26.16 1.17 2.66
C ILE A 389 -27.14 1.83 3.63
N ASN A 390 -28.09 2.59 3.10
CA ASN A 390 -29.23 3.13 3.84
C ASN A 390 -30.57 2.48 3.45
N GLU A 391 -31.64 2.80 4.17
CA GLU A 391 -32.99 2.27 3.87
C GLU A 391 -33.47 2.56 2.45
N ASP A 392 -33.10 3.71 1.87
CA ASP A 392 -33.48 4.08 0.50
C ASP A 392 -32.76 3.24 -0.57
N GLY A 393 -31.70 2.50 -0.19
CA GLY A 393 -30.88 1.69 -1.10
C GLY A 393 -29.74 2.46 -1.76
N VAL A 394 -29.45 3.67 -1.29
CA VAL A 394 -28.23 4.38 -1.66
C VAL A 394 -27.06 3.65 -1.02
N VAL A 395 -26.00 3.47 -1.80
CA VAL A 395 -24.77 2.83 -1.34
C VAL A 395 -23.62 3.84 -1.39
N ALA A 396 -22.89 4.02 -0.31
CA ALA A 396 -21.63 4.76 -0.29
C ALA A 396 -20.45 3.79 -0.21
N PHE A 397 -19.35 4.06 -0.92
CA PHE A 397 -18.18 3.18 -0.97
C PHE A 397 -16.90 3.97 -1.31
N ALA A 398 -15.75 3.40 -0.97
CA ALA A 398 -14.44 3.92 -1.35
C ALA A 398 -13.95 3.29 -2.65
N ALA A 399 -13.27 4.08 -3.48
CA ALA A 399 -12.67 3.63 -4.73
C ALA A 399 -11.20 4.09 -4.83
N ARG A 400 -10.33 3.23 -5.35
CA ARG A 400 -8.91 3.54 -5.61
C ARG A 400 -8.47 3.04 -6.97
N GLN A 401 -7.66 3.81 -7.68
CA GLN A 401 -6.99 3.38 -8.90
C GLN A 401 -5.50 3.69 -8.81
N ASP A 402 -4.66 2.67 -9.03
CA ASP A 402 -3.20 2.78 -9.04
C ASP A 402 -2.65 2.70 -10.47
N GLY A 403 -1.63 3.51 -10.78
CA GLY A 403 -1.06 3.65 -12.11
C GLY A 403 0.43 3.97 -12.12
N LEU A 404 1.04 3.74 -13.29
CA LEU A 404 2.41 4.14 -13.62
C LEU A 404 2.34 5.46 -14.38
N TYR A 405 3.06 6.47 -13.91
CA TYR A 405 3.06 7.82 -14.49
C TYR A 405 4.46 8.21 -14.95
N ALA A 406 4.52 9.05 -15.99
CA ALA A 406 5.73 9.66 -16.51
C ALA A 406 5.67 11.18 -16.37
N TRP A 407 6.64 11.73 -15.65
CA TRP A 407 6.96 13.16 -15.67
C TRP A 407 7.96 13.46 -16.80
N SER A 408 7.62 14.41 -17.67
CA SER A 408 8.52 14.92 -18.70
C SER A 408 8.20 16.38 -19.01
N ARG A 409 9.22 17.24 -19.02
CA ARG A 409 9.10 18.68 -19.33
C ARG A 409 7.98 19.40 -18.55
N GLY A 410 7.80 19.05 -17.29
CA GLY A 410 6.80 19.66 -16.41
C GLY A 410 5.38 19.10 -16.52
N ALA A 411 5.13 18.13 -17.41
CA ALA A 411 3.86 17.45 -17.52
C ALA A 411 3.94 16.03 -16.93
N VAL A 412 2.87 15.59 -16.28
CA VAL A 412 2.68 14.22 -15.80
C VAL A 412 1.67 13.52 -16.71
N THR A 413 2.03 12.35 -17.24
CA THR A 413 1.20 11.57 -18.16
C THR A 413 1.10 10.12 -17.69
N ARG A 414 -0.09 9.52 -17.80
CA ARG A 414 -0.30 8.09 -17.50
C ARG A 414 0.44 7.23 -18.53
N VAL A 415 1.17 6.22 -18.05
CA VAL A 415 1.86 5.19 -18.85
C VAL A 415 0.96 3.97 -18.99
N ALA A 416 0.50 3.46 -17.85
CA ALA A 416 -0.42 2.34 -17.71
C ALA A 416 -1.12 2.44 -16.34
N ALA A 417 -2.25 1.78 -16.14
CA ALA A 417 -2.83 1.55 -14.82
C ALA A 417 -3.52 0.20 -14.73
N ALA A 418 -3.94 -0.17 -13.52
CA ALA A 418 -4.88 -1.27 -13.33
C ALA A 418 -6.11 -1.06 -14.25
N GLY A 419 -6.55 -2.15 -14.89
CA GLY A 419 -7.62 -2.22 -15.88
C GLY A 419 -7.20 -2.07 -17.32
N ASP A 420 -5.99 -1.58 -17.60
CA ASP A 420 -5.52 -1.51 -18.99
C ASP A 420 -5.36 -2.91 -19.60
N MET A 421 -5.70 -3.04 -20.87
CA MET A 421 -5.41 -4.24 -21.66
C MET A 421 -4.04 -4.11 -22.33
N ILE A 422 -3.10 -4.99 -22.01
CA ILE A 422 -1.77 -5.03 -22.63
C ILE A 422 -1.59 -6.36 -23.35
N GLY A 423 -1.59 -6.33 -24.68
CA GLY A 423 -1.48 -7.54 -25.51
C GLY A 423 -2.62 -8.54 -25.28
N GLY A 424 -3.82 -8.06 -24.95
CA GLY A 424 -4.99 -8.90 -24.65
C GLY A 424 -5.07 -9.39 -23.20
N ILE A 425 -4.12 -9.00 -22.33
CA ILE A 425 -4.09 -9.38 -20.92
C ILE A 425 -4.58 -8.18 -20.08
N PRO A 426 -5.61 -8.35 -19.22
CA PRO A 426 -6.04 -7.30 -18.29
C PRO A 426 -5.02 -7.12 -17.18
N VAL A 427 -4.53 -5.89 -17.00
CA VAL A 427 -3.62 -5.54 -15.92
C VAL A 427 -4.40 -5.40 -14.61
N ALA A 428 -4.06 -6.17 -13.58
CA ALA A 428 -4.61 -6.02 -12.24
C ALA A 428 -3.74 -5.10 -11.36
N THR A 429 -2.41 -5.26 -11.42
CA THR A 429 -1.46 -4.46 -10.64
C THR A 429 -0.19 -4.13 -11.43
N LEU A 430 0.55 -3.13 -10.96
CA LEU A 430 1.82 -2.70 -11.52
C LEU A 430 2.92 -2.92 -10.49
N ASP A 431 4.01 -3.57 -10.89
CA ASP A 431 5.16 -3.81 -10.02
C ASP A 431 6.05 -2.56 -9.92
N ASP A 432 6.92 -2.52 -8.91
CA ASP A 432 7.91 -1.45 -8.71
C ASP A 432 9.13 -1.55 -9.65
N ALA A 433 9.22 -2.65 -10.39
CA ALA A 433 10.31 -2.95 -11.32
C ALA A 433 10.07 -2.33 -12.70
N HIS A 434 10.68 -1.17 -12.93
CA HIS A 434 10.63 -0.50 -14.23
C HIS A 434 11.94 0.24 -14.57
N VAL A 435 12.14 0.49 -15.86
CA VAL A 435 13.31 1.21 -16.38
C VAL A 435 12.90 2.28 -17.38
N VAL A 436 13.64 3.38 -17.37
CA VAL A 436 13.53 4.46 -18.37
C VAL A 436 14.86 4.62 -19.09
N ARG A 437 14.84 4.50 -20.41
CA ARG A 437 16.03 4.57 -21.28
C ARG A 437 15.69 5.33 -22.55
N GLY A 438 15.92 6.64 -22.52
CA GLY A 438 15.55 7.53 -23.63
C GLY A 438 14.02 7.64 -23.73
N ASP A 439 13.47 7.23 -24.86
CA ASP A 439 12.03 7.18 -25.15
C ASP A 439 11.36 5.88 -24.70
N THR A 440 12.13 4.91 -24.21
CA THR A 440 11.67 3.57 -23.88
C THR A 440 11.43 3.42 -22.38
N ILE A 441 10.22 2.99 -22.02
CA ILE A 441 9.82 2.63 -20.66
C ILE A 441 9.49 1.13 -20.69
N ALA A 442 10.19 0.31 -19.92
CA ALA A 442 9.83 -1.10 -19.74
C ALA A 442 9.49 -1.35 -18.28
N PHE A 443 8.46 -2.15 -18.01
CA PHE A 443 7.90 -2.34 -16.67
C PHE A 443 7.23 -3.70 -16.55
N PHE A 444 7.20 -4.24 -15.33
CA PHE A 444 6.40 -5.41 -14.99
C PHE A 444 5.01 -5.01 -14.53
N ALA A 445 4.04 -5.83 -14.87
CA ALA A 445 2.66 -5.76 -14.43
C ALA A 445 2.17 -7.18 -14.12
N ARG A 446 1.05 -7.29 -13.41
CA ARG A 446 0.42 -8.58 -13.11
C ARG A 446 -1.01 -8.60 -13.57
N ASP A 447 -1.48 -9.75 -14.00
CA ASP A 447 -2.86 -9.95 -14.38
C ASP A 447 -3.75 -10.34 -13.18
N VAL A 448 -5.02 -10.66 -13.46
CA VAL A 448 -6.00 -11.05 -12.44
C VAL A 448 -5.70 -12.38 -11.73
N ALA A 449 -4.86 -13.23 -12.33
CA ALA A 449 -4.38 -14.47 -11.73
C ALA A 449 -3.09 -14.27 -10.91
N ASP A 450 -2.62 -13.02 -10.78
CA ASP A 450 -1.33 -12.64 -10.20
C ASP A 450 -0.12 -13.05 -11.06
N ASP A 451 -0.36 -13.41 -12.32
CA ASP A 451 0.68 -13.83 -13.26
C ASP A 451 1.42 -12.61 -13.84
N PRO A 452 2.77 -12.60 -13.81
CA PRO A 452 3.54 -11.46 -14.29
C PRO A 452 3.55 -11.36 -15.82
N LEU A 453 3.60 -10.13 -16.33
CA LEU A 453 3.93 -9.78 -17.71
C LEU A 453 4.94 -8.64 -17.77
N LEU A 454 5.80 -8.68 -18.80
CA LEU A 454 6.72 -7.61 -19.14
C LEU A 454 6.13 -6.78 -20.29
N ALA A 455 5.98 -5.48 -20.06
CA ALA A 455 5.45 -4.54 -21.03
C ALA A 455 6.48 -3.46 -21.39
N VAL A 456 6.30 -2.85 -22.55
CA VAL A 456 7.12 -1.73 -23.02
C VAL A 456 6.26 -0.64 -23.64
N ARG A 457 6.57 0.62 -23.32
CA ARG A 457 6.02 1.80 -23.98
C ARG A 457 7.14 2.58 -24.64
N ARG A 458 6.94 3.01 -25.88
CA ARG A 458 7.88 3.89 -26.59
C ARG A 458 7.20 5.22 -26.91
N GLY A 459 7.83 6.32 -26.52
CA GLY A 459 7.29 7.65 -26.77
C GLY A 459 5.88 7.84 -26.19
N GLY A 460 4.96 8.34 -27.01
CA GLY A 460 3.55 8.56 -26.66
C GLY A 460 2.61 7.41 -27.04
N ASP A 461 3.15 6.27 -27.49
CA ASP A 461 2.34 5.13 -27.94
C ASP A 461 1.71 4.38 -26.76
N ALA A 462 0.73 3.52 -27.04
CA ALA A 462 0.18 2.60 -26.04
C ALA A 462 1.24 1.55 -25.61
N PRO A 463 1.20 1.05 -24.36
CA PRO A 463 2.04 -0.07 -23.94
C PRO A 463 1.81 -1.33 -24.78
N LEU A 464 2.89 -2.05 -25.05
CA LEU A 464 2.91 -3.32 -25.78
C LEU A 464 3.40 -4.44 -24.86
N LYS A 465 2.78 -5.63 -24.97
CA LYS A 465 3.29 -6.85 -24.33
C LYS A 465 4.61 -7.26 -24.98
N VAL A 466 5.61 -7.55 -24.15
CA VAL A 466 6.89 -8.16 -24.56
C VAL A 466 6.81 -9.68 -24.41
N VAL A 467 6.56 -10.14 -23.18
CA VAL A 467 6.36 -11.54 -22.80
C VAL A 467 5.46 -11.59 -21.56
N ALA A 468 4.75 -12.69 -21.34
CA ALA A 468 4.01 -12.99 -20.12
C ALA A 468 4.40 -14.37 -19.55
N HIS A 469 4.06 -14.61 -18.30
CA HIS A 469 4.08 -15.96 -17.73
C HIS A 469 3.34 -16.95 -18.66
N GLY A 470 3.90 -18.14 -18.83
CA GLY A 470 3.33 -19.17 -19.72
C GLY A 470 3.64 -18.99 -21.21
N ASP A 471 4.16 -17.84 -21.66
CA ASP A 471 4.55 -17.68 -23.07
C ASP A 471 5.70 -18.63 -23.43
N ALA A 472 5.72 -19.12 -24.67
CA ALA A 472 6.78 -20.03 -25.14
C ALA A 472 8.16 -19.35 -25.16
N THR A 473 9.20 -20.07 -24.74
CA THR A 473 10.57 -19.54 -24.76
C THR A 473 11.37 -20.02 -25.97
N PRO A 474 12.40 -19.26 -26.41
CA PRO A 474 13.38 -19.72 -27.42
C PRO A 474 14.20 -20.95 -27.01
N LEU A 475 14.14 -21.36 -25.74
CA LEU A 475 14.86 -22.51 -25.19
C LEU A 475 13.98 -23.77 -25.14
N GLY A 476 12.74 -23.71 -25.63
CA GLY A 476 11.69 -24.69 -25.33
C GLY A 476 11.01 -24.38 -23.99
N GLY A 477 9.86 -25.00 -23.71
CA GLY A 477 9.11 -24.71 -22.49
C GLY A 477 8.48 -23.31 -22.46
N THR A 478 8.15 -22.83 -21.25
CA THR A 478 7.45 -21.56 -21.03
C THR A 478 8.19 -20.63 -20.07
N PHE A 479 7.95 -19.32 -20.20
CA PHE A 479 8.49 -18.30 -19.29
C PHE A 479 7.83 -18.40 -17.92
N ASP A 480 8.66 -18.36 -16.88
CA ASP A 480 8.26 -18.11 -15.50
C ASP A 480 8.98 -16.82 -15.04
N LEU A 481 8.33 -15.68 -15.29
CA LEU A 481 8.96 -14.37 -15.16
C LEU A 481 9.20 -14.03 -13.69
N GLN A 482 10.41 -13.53 -13.40
CA GLN A 482 10.76 -12.98 -12.11
C GLN A 482 10.91 -11.46 -12.22
N PRO A 483 10.00 -10.67 -11.62
CA PRO A 483 10.12 -9.21 -11.62
C PRO A 483 11.43 -8.74 -10.96
N GLY A 484 12.00 -7.66 -11.48
CA GLY A 484 13.13 -6.96 -10.85
C GLY A 484 14.46 -6.97 -11.61
N MET A 485 14.65 -7.87 -12.58
CA MET A 485 15.92 -7.99 -13.31
C MET A 485 15.78 -7.55 -14.78
N LEU A 486 15.69 -6.24 -15.04
CA LEU A 486 15.48 -5.70 -16.38
C LEU A 486 16.30 -4.44 -16.71
N ASP A 487 16.65 -4.26 -17.99
CA ASP A 487 17.16 -3.00 -18.55
C ASP A 487 16.77 -2.88 -20.03
N ALA A 488 16.83 -1.68 -20.62
CA ALA A 488 16.38 -1.43 -21.99
C ALA A 488 17.33 -0.51 -22.78
N ARG A 489 17.43 -0.69 -24.10
CA ARG A 489 18.15 0.24 -24.98
C ARG A 489 17.69 0.14 -26.42
N GLY A 490 17.32 1.28 -26.99
CA GLY A 490 17.16 1.43 -28.44
C GLY A 490 16.14 0.48 -29.05
N GLY A 491 15.02 0.23 -28.37
CA GLY A 491 14.00 -0.73 -28.82
C GLY A 491 14.28 -2.18 -28.47
N HIS A 492 15.28 -2.46 -27.62
CA HIS A 492 15.54 -3.78 -27.06
C HIS A 492 15.30 -3.77 -25.55
N VAL A 493 14.71 -4.84 -25.03
CA VAL A 493 14.54 -5.08 -23.58
C VAL A 493 15.31 -6.32 -23.20
N PHE A 494 16.08 -6.24 -22.11
CA PHE A 494 16.90 -7.33 -21.58
C PHE A 494 16.38 -7.69 -20.21
N PHE A 495 16.13 -8.96 -19.98
CA PHE A 495 15.53 -9.44 -18.74
C PHE A 495 15.99 -10.85 -18.41
N VAL A 496 16.00 -11.19 -17.12
CA VAL A 496 16.23 -12.56 -16.64
C VAL A 496 14.88 -13.21 -16.39
N SER A 497 14.77 -14.50 -16.71
CA SER A 497 13.58 -15.29 -16.39
C SER A 497 13.96 -16.75 -16.16
N SER A 498 13.23 -17.38 -15.24
CA SER A 498 13.18 -18.84 -15.15
C SER A 498 12.40 -19.41 -16.33
N VAL A 499 12.64 -20.68 -16.64
CA VAL A 499 12.02 -21.41 -17.74
C VAL A 499 11.53 -22.76 -17.25
N THR A 500 10.23 -23.01 -17.43
CA THR A 500 9.60 -24.29 -17.10
C THR A 500 9.63 -25.21 -18.31
N GLY A 501 10.22 -26.41 -18.17
CA GLY A 501 10.24 -27.43 -19.23
C GLY A 501 11.12 -27.11 -20.45
N GLY A 502 12.05 -26.16 -20.31
CA GLY A 502 12.99 -25.78 -21.37
C GLY A 502 14.35 -26.50 -21.29
N SER A 503 15.24 -26.16 -22.23
CA SER A 503 16.60 -26.71 -22.30
C SER A 503 17.59 -26.12 -21.27
N ALA A 504 17.15 -25.14 -20.48
CA ALA A 504 17.85 -24.59 -19.32
C ALA A 504 16.82 -24.02 -18.33
N GLU A 505 17.16 -23.97 -17.04
CA GLU A 505 16.26 -23.54 -15.96
C GLU A 505 16.07 -22.01 -15.90
N GLU A 506 17.05 -21.24 -16.37
CA GLU A 506 17.05 -19.78 -16.31
C GLU A 506 17.93 -19.22 -17.44
N ALA A 507 17.59 -18.03 -17.95
CA ALA A 507 18.45 -17.32 -18.89
C ALA A 507 18.28 -15.79 -18.86
N LEU A 508 19.32 -15.11 -19.34
CA LEU A 508 19.25 -13.72 -19.78
C LEU A 508 18.72 -13.66 -21.21
N PHE A 509 17.58 -12.99 -21.40
CA PHE A 509 16.91 -12.81 -22.67
C PHE A 509 17.09 -11.40 -23.23
N GLU A 510 16.98 -11.30 -24.55
CA GLU A 510 16.82 -10.05 -25.29
C GLU A 510 15.54 -10.13 -26.12
N ALA A 511 14.64 -9.18 -25.90
CA ALA A 511 13.49 -8.93 -26.76
C ALA A 511 13.76 -7.75 -27.69
N ASP A 512 13.64 -7.99 -28.99
CA ASP A 512 13.61 -6.96 -30.04
C ASP A 512 12.15 -6.56 -30.26
N ILE A 513 11.80 -5.37 -29.79
CA ILE A 513 10.43 -4.88 -29.79
C ILE A 513 9.93 -4.62 -31.21
N ALA A 514 10.79 -4.17 -32.13
CA ALA A 514 10.40 -3.88 -33.51
C ALA A 514 10.16 -5.16 -34.32
N ARG A 515 10.85 -6.25 -33.98
CA ARG A 515 10.72 -7.55 -34.67
C ARG A 515 9.79 -8.52 -33.96
N HIS A 516 9.26 -8.16 -32.79
CA HIS A 516 8.50 -9.06 -31.92
C HIS A 516 9.22 -10.40 -31.69
N ALA A 517 10.53 -10.34 -31.47
CA ALA A 517 11.38 -11.53 -31.38
C ALA A 517 12.12 -11.55 -30.05
N VAL A 518 12.12 -12.71 -29.38
CA VAL A 518 12.87 -12.94 -28.15
C VAL A 518 13.97 -13.97 -28.43
N ARG A 519 15.15 -13.77 -27.85
CA ARG A 519 16.25 -14.75 -27.89
C ARG A 519 16.96 -14.85 -26.56
N ALA A 520 17.49 -16.03 -26.24
CA ALA A 520 18.41 -16.21 -25.11
C ALA A 520 19.82 -15.73 -25.50
N LEU A 521 20.46 -14.97 -24.61
CA LEU A 521 21.83 -14.49 -24.77
C LEU A 521 22.84 -15.35 -24.00
N VAL A 522 22.51 -15.67 -22.75
CA VAL A 522 23.27 -16.52 -21.83
C VAL A 522 22.26 -17.31 -21.03
N LYS A 523 22.46 -18.62 -20.89
CA LYS A 523 21.58 -19.50 -20.12
C LYS A 523 22.33 -20.24 -19.02
N HIS A 524 21.57 -20.74 -18.05
CA HIS A 524 22.08 -21.64 -17.02
C HIS A 524 22.87 -22.81 -17.66
N GLY A 525 24.05 -23.08 -17.14
CA GLY A 525 24.98 -24.10 -17.66
C GLY A 525 25.92 -23.61 -18.78
N ASP A 526 25.74 -22.40 -19.32
CA ASP A 526 26.66 -21.85 -20.32
C ASP A 526 28.06 -21.65 -19.73
N ALA A 527 29.08 -21.95 -20.53
CA ALA A 527 30.46 -21.79 -20.13
C ALA A 527 30.85 -20.31 -20.08
N VAL A 528 31.45 -19.90 -18.97
CA VAL A 528 32.18 -18.65 -18.85
C VAL A 528 33.64 -18.91 -19.19
N ARG A 529 34.19 -18.16 -20.14
CA ARG A 529 35.51 -18.42 -20.72
C ARG A 529 36.59 -18.58 -19.63
N GLY A 530 37.01 -19.83 -19.39
CA GLY A 530 38.07 -20.21 -18.44
C GLY A 530 37.71 -20.13 -16.96
N ASN A 531 36.43 -19.96 -16.60
CA ASN A 531 36.04 -19.65 -15.22
C ASN A 531 34.89 -20.50 -14.65
N GLY A 532 34.35 -21.48 -15.40
CA GLY A 532 33.28 -22.36 -14.95
C GLY A 532 32.01 -22.22 -15.78
N ARG A 533 30.87 -22.63 -15.23
CA ARG A 533 29.54 -22.52 -15.86
C ARG A 533 28.61 -21.66 -15.02
N VAL A 534 27.71 -20.94 -15.68
CA VAL A 534 26.69 -20.12 -15.02
C VAL A 534 25.70 -21.00 -14.26
N THR A 535 25.47 -20.71 -12.99
CA THR A 535 24.52 -21.45 -12.13
C THR A 535 23.39 -20.58 -11.56
N SER A 536 23.51 -19.26 -11.64
CA SER A 536 22.45 -18.33 -11.24
C SER A 536 22.62 -16.99 -11.94
N PHE A 537 21.54 -16.23 -12.02
CA PHE A 537 21.54 -14.86 -12.52
C PHE A 537 21.16 -13.86 -11.42
N GLY A 538 21.53 -12.60 -11.66
CA GLY A 538 21.21 -11.46 -10.82
C GLY A 538 21.00 -10.20 -11.66
N PRO A 539 21.10 -8.99 -11.07
CA PRO A 539 20.78 -7.74 -11.74
C PRO A 539 21.45 -7.56 -13.11
N VAL A 540 20.69 -7.01 -14.06
CA VAL A 540 21.14 -6.71 -15.43
C VAL A 540 21.30 -5.21 -15.60
N SER A 541 22.36 -4.79 -16.29
CA SER A 541 22.59 -3.39 -16.62
C SER A 541 23.32 -3.23 -17.95
N LEU A 542 22.95 -2.22 -18.75
CA LEU A 542 23.47 -2.06 -20.12
C LEU A 542 24.72 -1.20 -20.25
N THR A 543 25.76 -1.78 -20.83
CA THR A 543 26.99 -1.08 -21.23
C THR A 543 27.00 -0.76 -22.72
N ARG A 544 27.99 0.03 -23.19
CA ARG A 544 28.20 0.22 -24.65
C ARG A 544 28.49 -1.08 -25.38
N ARG A 545 29.08 -2.07 -24.71
CA ARG A 545 29.52 -3.34 -25.29
C ARG A 545 28.44 -4.42 -25.32
N GLY A 546 27.35 -4.21 -24.59
CA GLY A 546 26.27 -5.19 -24.44
C GLY A 546 25.73 -5.24 -23.01
N PRO A 547 24.80 -6.16 -22.73
CA PRO A 547 24.29 -6.38 -21.39
C PRO A 547 25.38 -6.93 -20.47
N ALA A 548 25.49 -6.30 -19.30
CA ALA A 548 26.23 -6.82 -18.16
C ALA A 548 25.24 -7.41 -17.16
N PHE A 549 25.65 -8.46 -16.48
CA PHE A 549 24.80 -9.14 -15.49
C PHE A 549 25.65 -9.71 -14.37
N VAL A 550 25.01 -9.91 -13.22
CA VAL A 550 25.59 -10.62 -12.08
C VAL A 550 25.26 -12.11 -12.22
N ALA A 551 26.20 -12.99 -11.87
CA ALA A 551 25.95 -14.43 -11.86
C ALA A 551 26.83 -15.18 -10.86
N GLY A 552 26.31 -16.31 -10.38
CA GLY A 552 27.07 -17.35 -9.70
C GLY A 552 27.59 -18.40 -10.69
N LEU A 553 28.68 -19.07 -10.32
CA LEU A 553 29.32 -20.13 -11.10
C LEU A 553 29.36 -21.46 -10.33
N ASP A 554 29.49 -22.56 -11.07
CA ASP A 554 29.56 -23.94 -10.55
C ASP A 554 30.78 -24.24 -9.66
N ASN A 555 31.82 -23.41 -9.72
CA ASN A 555 33.00 -23.50 -8.85
C ASN A 555 32.86 -22.65 -7.56
N GLY A 556 31.69 -22.08 -7.29
CA GLY A 556 31.41 -21.24 -6.13
C GLY A 556 31.88 -19.78 -6.27
N ALA A 557 32.50 -19.41 -7.39
CA ALA A 557 32.78 -18.00 -7.67
C ALA A 557 31.51 -17.26 -8.11
N ALA A 558 31.49 -15.95 -7.91
CA ALA A 558 30.45 -15.06 -8.44
C ALA A 558 31.09 -13.82 -9.07
N GLY A 559 30.35 -13.10 -9.90
CA GLY A 559 30.93 -11.96 -10.59
C GLY A 559 29.97 -11.11 -11.41
N VAL A 560 30.57 -10.11 -12.05
CA VAL A 560 29.93 -9.31 -13.11
C VAL A 560 30.47 -9.79 -14.45
N PHE A 561 29.56 -10.10 -15.36
CA PHE A 561 29.87 -10.65 -16.68
C PHE A 561 29.28 -9.77 -17.78
N LEU A 562 29.92 -9.77 -18.95
CA LEU A 562 29.35 -9.22 -20.18
C LEU A 562 28.84 -10.36 -21.05
N ALA A 563 27.57 -10.29 -21.42
CA ALA A 563 26.99 -11.20 -22.40
C ALA A 563 27.45 -10.81 -23.80
N GLN A 564 27.95 -11.78 -24.55
CA GLN A 564 28.35 -11.65 -25.95
C GLN A 564 27.80 -12.83 -26.76
N ARG A 565 27.86 -12.72 -28.08
CA ARG A 565 27.46 -13.82 -28.97
C ARG A 565 28.39 -15.02 -28.71
N GLY A 566 27.84 -16.10 -28.17
CA GLY A 566 28.58 -17.34 -27.87
C GLY A 566 29.03 -17.51 -26.42
N GLY A 567 28.54 -16.69 -25.48
CA GLY A 567 28.72 -16.91 -24.03
C GLY A 567 28.96 -15.64 -23.23
N ALA A 568 29.47 -15.81 -22.01
CA ALA A 568 29.73 -14.71 -21.07
C ALA A 568 31.23 -14.52 -20.80
N PHE A 569 31.63 -13.26 -20.63
CA PHE A 569 33.01 -12.87 -20.32
C PHE A 569 33.07 -12.22 -18.93
N PRO A 570 33.96 -12.68 -18.03
CA PRO A 570 34.09 -12.10 -16.71
C PRO A 570 34.73 -10.71 -16.79
N VAL A 571 34.16 -9.77 -16.06
CA VAL A 571 34.70 -8.42 -15.87
C VAL A 571 35.28 -8.26 -14.47
N VAL A 572 34.54 -8.74 -13.47
CA VAL A 572 34.92 -8.75 -12.07
C VAL A 572 34.51 -10.09 -11.49
N LEU A 573 35.38 -10.70 -10.69
CA LEU A 573 35.12 -11.97 -10.00
C LEU A 573 35.39 -11.82 -8.50
N THR A 574 34.69 -12.64 -7.71
CA THR A 574 35.11 -12.92 -6.34
C THR A 574 36.56 -13.41 -6.32
N GLY A 575 37.36 -12.90 -5.39
CA GLY A 575 38.81 -13.09 -5.34
C GLY A 575 39.60 -11.92 -5.93
N ASP A 576 38.97 -11.03 -6.71
CA ASP A 576 39.68 -9.87 -7.28
C ASP A 576 40.16 -8.91 -6.18
N PRO A 577 41.41 -8.39 -6.26
CA PRO A 577 41.96 -7.49 -5.26
C PRO A 577 41.30 -6.11 -5.33
N VAL A 578 40.83 -5.61 -4.19
CA VAL A 578 40.21 -4.28 -4.09
C VAL A 578 41.24 -3.27 -3.64
N ARG A 579 41.44 -2.21 -4.42
CA ARG A 579 42.36 -1.13 -4.04
C ARG A 579 41.75 -0.24 -2.96
N GLY A 580 42.57 0.13 -1.98
CA GLY A 580 42.16 1.01 -0.88
C GLY A 580 41.54 0.29 0.32
N THR A 581 41.69 -1.04 0.42
CA THR A 581 41.12 -1.87 1.49
C THR A 581 42.17 -2.70 2.25
N GLY A 582 43.46 -2.40 2.08
CA GLY A 582 44.54 -3.12 2.77
C GLY A 582 44.66 -4.59 2.37
N HIS A 583 44.78 -4.88 1.06
CA HIS A 583 44.93 -6.23 0.48
C HIS A 583 43.72 -7.17 0.55
N ARG A 584 42.54 -6.66 0.92
CA ARG A 584 41.30 -7.45 0.87
C ARG A 584 40.83 -7.68 -0.57
N THR A 585 40.14 -8.80 -0.77
CA THR A 585 39.56 -9.21 -2.05
C THR A 585 38.04 -9.12 -2.00
N LEU A 586 37.39 -9.12 -3.17
CA LEU A 586 35.93 -9.18 -3.28
C LEU A 586 35.45 -10.59 -2.89
N ALA A 587 34.54 -10.70 -1.92
CA ALA A 587 33.99 -11.96 -1.46
C ALA A 587 32.57 -12.24 -1.99
N ALA A 588 31.81 -11.19 -2.30
CA ALA A 588 30.48 -11.30 -2.89
C ALA A 588 30.17 -10.12 -3.80
N VAL A 589 29.27 -10.34 -4.76
CA VAL A 589 28.75 -9.35 -5.70
C VAL A 589 27.23 -9.34 -5.59
N GLY A 590 26.64 -8.15 -5.51
CA GLY A 590 25.19 -7.92 -5.49
C GLY A 590 24.83 -6.86 -6.53
N GLU A 591 24.26 -5.74 -6.09
CA GLU A 591 23.77 -4.67 -6.96
C GLU A 591 24.76 -4.20 -8.04
N LEU A 592 24.24 -3.90 -9.23
CA LEU A 592 25.02 -3.53 -10.39
C LEU A 592 24.46 -2.29 -11.09
N VAL A 593 25.30 -1.24 -11.17
CA VAL A 593 25.02 -0.07 -11.99
C VAL A 593 26.14 0.13 -12.99
N THR A 594 25.82 0.39 -14.26
CA THR A 594 26.82 0.59 -15.31
C THR A 594 26.78 1.98 -15.94
N ARG A 595 27.93 2.43 -16.43
CA ARG A 595 28.04 3.63 -17.26
C ARG A 595 29.27 3.57 -18.16
N GLY A 596 29.05 3.56 -19.47
CA GLY A 596 30.13 3.36 -20.43
C GLY A 596 30.74 1.96 -20.25
N ASP A 597 32.04 1.90 -19.95
CA ASP A 597 32.80 0.66 -19.69
C ASP A 597 33.17 0.50 -18.19
N ALA A 598 32.43 1.17 -17.30
CA ALA A 598 32.64 1.13 -15.86
C ALA A 598 31.44 0.50 -15.15
N PHE A 599 31.71 -0.11 -14.00
CA PHE A 599 30.74 -0.88 -13.22
C PHE A 599 30.85 -0.45 -11.77
N LEU A 600 29.74 0.03 -11.19
CA LEU A 600 29.60 0.28 -9.77
C LEU A 600 28.86 -0.90 -9.16
N ILE A 601 29.47 -1.52 -8.17
CA ILE A 601 29.11 -2.83 -7.66
C ILE A 601 28.86 -2.71 -6.15
N GLY A 602 27.69 -3.15 -5.70
CA GLY A 602 27.47 -3.50 -4.28
C GLY A 602 28.04 -4.88 -4.00
N GLY A 603 28.68 -5.08 -2.85
CA GLY A 603 29.26 -6.37 -2.52
C GLY A 603 29.89 -6.42 -1.14
N ALA A 604 30.60 -7.52 -0.85
CA ALA A 604 31.29 -7.76 0.41
C ALA A 604 32.78 -8.03 0.18
N LEU A 605 33.61 -7.70 1.17
CA LEU A 605 35.05 -7.97 1.16
C LEU A 605 35.40 -9.21 1.99
N SER A 606 36.48 -9.92 1.61
CA SER A 606 37.00 -11.07 2.37
C SER A 606 37.50 -10.69 3.77
N GLY A 607 37.44 -11.61 4.74
CA GLY A 607 37.84 -11.41 6.14
C GLY A 607 36.75 -11.79 7.14
N THR A 608 37.07 -11.83 8.44
CA THR A 608 36.17 -12.30 9.52
C THR A 608 34.86 -11.52 9.60
N ASP A 609 34.88 -10.25 9.22
CA ASP A 609 33.74 -9.35 9.40
C ASP A 609 32.95 -9.12 8.10
N GLY A 610 33.39 -9.69 6.97
CA GLY A 610 32.65 -9.67 5.70
C GLY A 610 32.22 -8.27 5.20
N ALA A 611 32.92 -7.20 5.60
CA ALA A 611 32.41 -5.83 5.46
C ALA A 611 31.85 -5.52 4.06
N GLY A 612 30.57 -5.14 4.01
CA GLY A 612 29.88 -4.68 2.81
C GLY A 612 30.38 -3.34 2.31
N GLY A 613 30.09 -3.00 1.06
CA GLY A 613 30.41 -1.71 0.49
C GLY A 613 30.16 -1.58 -1.00
N LEU A 614 30.56 -0.43 -1.53
CA LEU A 614 30.49 -0.10 -2.94
C LEU A 614 31.88 -0.06 -3.56
N PHE A 615 32.00 -0.66 -4.74
CA PHE A 615 33.26 -0.81 -5.47
C PHE A 615 33.09 -0.36 -6.91
N LEU A 616 34.10 0.32 -7.44
CA LEU A 616 34.11 0.81 -8.81
C LEU A 616 35.15 0.04 -9.62
N ALA A 617 34.67 -0.71 -10.61
CA ALA A 617 35.50 -1.37 -11.61
C ALA A 617 35.64 -0.50 -12.86
N ARG A 618 36.89 -0.27 -13.28
CA ARG A 618 37.25 0.40 -14.53
C ARG A 618 38.40 -0.35 -15.20
N GLY A 619 38.13 -1.02 -16.31
CA GLY A 619 39.07 -1.98 -16.88
C GLY A 619 39.40 -3.06 -15.84
N ARG A 620 40.68 -3.40 -15.67
CA ARG A 620 41.14 -4.41 -14.70
C ARG A 620 41.37 -3.87 -13.28
N ARG A 621 40.88 -2.66 -12.97
CA ARG A 621 41.08 -2.03 -11.67
C ARG A 621 39.76 -1.99 -10.90
N LEU A 622 39.73 -2.67 -9.77
CA LEU A 622 38.66 -2.61 -8.77
C LEU A 622 39.12 -1.73 -7.59
N SER A 623 38.35 -0.70 -7.25
CA SER A 623 38.69 0.25 -6.18
C SER A 623 37.53 0.45 -5.21
N LYS A 624 37.84 0.63 -3.93
CA LYS A 624 36.88 1.08 -2.90
C LYS A 624 36.26 2.43 -3.27
N VAL A 625 34.93 2.51 -3.18
CA VAL A 625 34.18 3.79 -3.18
C VAL A 625 33.85 4.16 -1.74
N ILE A 626 33.17 3.26 -1.03
CA ILE A 626 32.83 3.36 0.38
C ILE A 626 32.62 1.96 0.95
N VAL A 627 32.93 1.73 2.22
CA VAL A 627 32.64 0.45 2.91
C VAL A 627 31.93 0.72 4.23
N ASN A 628 31.23 -0.29 4.73
CA ASN A 628 30.59 -0.25 6.04
C ASN A 628 31.65 0.07 7.12
N GLY A 629 31.33 1.00 8.00
CA GLY A 629 32.22 1.58 9.00
C GLY A 629 32.91 2.88 8.58
N ASP A 630 32.89 3.26 7.28
CA ASP A 630 33.43 4.55 6.85
C ASP A 630 32.64 5.70 7.48
N VAL A 631 33.35 6.70 8.03
CA VAL A 631 32.74 7.89 8.63
C VAL A 631 32.55 8.98 7.58
N VAL A 632 31.32 9.49 7.46
CA VAL A 632 30.99 10.66 6.64
C VAL A 632 30.84 11.89 7.56
N PRO A 633 31.60 12.98 7.31
CA PRO A 633 31.45 14.22 8.07
C PRO A 633 30.00 14.72 8.07
N GLY A 634 29.47 15.01 9.26
CA GLY A 634 28.08 15.45 9.44
C GLY A 634 27.01 14.36 9.35
N SER A 635 27.41 13.08 9.22
CA SER A 635 26.45 11.95 9.13
C SER A 635 26.90 10.70 9.89
N GLY A 636 28.11 10.64 10.44
CA GLY A 636 28.54 9.47 11.22
C GLY A 636 28.94 8.27 10.34
N GLN A 637 28.87 7.07 10.90
CA GLN A 637 29.34 5.83 10.26
C GLN A 637 28.30 5.27 9.28
N ILE A 638 28.75 4.86 8.10
CA ILE A 638 27.94 4.10 7.14
C ILE A 638 27.75 2.67 7.63
N VAL A 639 26.51 2.20 7.67
CA VAL A 639 26.14 0.84 8.09
C VAL A 639 25.95 -0.07 6.88
N VAL A 640 25.20 0.40 5.87
CA VAL A 640 24.93 -0.28 4.59
C VAL A 640 24.84 0.79 3.52
N ALA A 641 25.32 0.50 2.31
CA ALA A 641 25.27 1.42 1.18
C ALA A 641 24.93 0.69 -0.12
N ASP A 642 24.00 1.25 -0.90
CA ASP A 642 23.53 0.71 -2.17
C ASP A 642 23.76 1.70 -3.32
N PRO A 643 24.22 1.23 -4.48
CA PRO A 643 24.56 2.10 -5.59
C PRO A 643 23.30 2.65 -6.27
N ILE A 644 23.31 3.95 -6.61
CA ILE A 644 22.22 4.56 -7.39
C ILE A 644 22.70 4.85 -8.82
N THR A 645 23.74 5.66 -8.94
CA THR A 645 24.33 6.03 -10.24
C THR A 645 25.73 6.60 -10.04
N PHE A 646 26.48 6.74 -11.12
CA PHE A 646 27.77 7.40 -11.07
C PHE A 646 28.07 8.14 -12.38
N GLY A 647 29.01 9.07 -12.34
CA GLY A 647 29.34 9.89 -13.49
C GLY A 647 30.59 10.75 -13.30
N PRO A 648 30.78 11.77 -14.16
CA PRO A 648 31.93 12.66 -14.09
C PRO A 648 32.08 13.37 -12.73
N ARG A 649 30.95 13.60 -12.04
CA ARG A 649 30.89 14.27 -10.74
C ARG A 649 31.06 13.35 -9.54
N GLY A 650 31.24 12.06 -9.76
CA GLY A 650 31.39 11.06 -8.70
C GLY A 650 30.27 10.02 -8.69
N THR A 651 30.17 9.32 -7.57
CA THR A 651 29.19 8.25 -7.31
C THR A 651 28.09 8.76 -6.40
N LEU A 652 26.84 8.46 -6.74
CA LEU A 652 25.66 8.65 -5.90
C LEU A 652 25.22 7.30 -5.35
N PHE A 653 24.90 7.28 -4.06
CA PHE A 653 24.47 6.08 -3.35
C PHE A 653 23.51 6.44 -2.22
N VAL A 654 22.64 5.50 -1.88
CA VAL A 654 21.84 5.57 -0.66
C VAL A 654 22.58 4.81 0.43
N ALA A 655 22.49 5.28 1.67
CA ALA A 655 23.07 4.56 2.78
C ALA A 655 22.26 4.75 4.06
N THR A 656 22.23 3.68 4.86
CA THR A 656 21.89 3.75 6.28
C THR A 656 23.12 4.16 7.06
N PHE A 657 22.98 5.12 7.98
CA PHE A 657 24.08 5.65 8.78
C PHE A 657 23.69 5.83 10.24
N ALA A 658 24.68 5.76 11.13
CA ALA A 658 24.50 5.97 12.57
C ALA A 658 24.47 7.48 12.89
N ALA A 659 23.32 7.97 13.36
CA ALA A 659 23.08 9.37 13.69
C ALA A 659 22.53 9.51 15.11
N ALA A 660 23.29 10.17 16.01
CA ALA A 660 22.84 10.57 17.36
C ALA A 660 21.90 9.55 18.03
N ASP A 661 22.39 8.32 18.20
CA ASP A 661 21.73 7.17 18.84
C ASP A 661 20.64 6.43 18.04
N THR A 662 20.43 6.76 16.76
CA THR A 662 19.52 6.04 15.84
C THR A 662 20.17 5.75 14.48
N GLN A 663 19.52 4.92 13.67
CA GLN A 663 19.89 4.74 12.26
C GLN A 663 18.99 5.60 11.37
N ALA A 664 19.59 6.30 10.41
CA ALA A 664 18.88 7.13 9.44
C ALA A 664 19.28 6.76 8.01
N VAL A 665 18.39 7.01 7.05
CA VAL A 665 18.64 6.80 5.61
C VAL A 665 18.99 8.13 4.97
N GLY A 666 20.02 8.14 4.12
CA GLY A 666 20.45 9.34 3.40
C GLY A 666 20.93 9.07 1.98
N LEU A 667 20.83 10.10 1.16
CA LEU A 667 21.42 10.17 -0.16
C LEU A 667 22.78 10.84 -0.07
N PHE A 668 23.80 10.20 -0.62
CA PHE A 668 25.19 10.63 -0.53
C PHE A 668 25.83 10.76 -1.90
N GLN A 669 26.84 11.64 -1.96
CA GLN A 669 27.71 11.80 -3.12
C GLN A 669 29.17 11.61 -2.72
N ARG A 670 29.85 10.66 -3.37
CA ARG A 670 31.29 10.45 -3.29
C ARG A 670 31.99 11.08 -4.49
N SER A 671 32.76 12.14 -4.25
CA SER A 671 33.75 12.66 -5.19
C SER A 671 35.06 11.85 -5.09
N ARG A 672 36.09 12.21 -5.88
CA ARG A 672 37.40 11.57 -5.78
C ARG A 672 38.04 11.69 -4.38
N ARG A 673 37.73 12.76 -3.63
CA ARG A 673 38.43 13.09 -2.37
C ARG A 673 37.51 13.12 -1.14
N SER A 674 36.20 13.27 -1.33
CA SER A 674 35.27 13.50 -0.23
C SER A 674 33.94 12.82 -0.45
N THR A 675 33.30 12.41 0.64
CA THR A 675 31.89 12.01 0.67
C THR A 675 31.11 13.14 1.33
N ARG A 676 29.95 13.49 0.78
CA ARG A 676 29.01 14.43 1.40
C ARG A 676 27.58 13.87 1.38
N ARG A 677 26.80 14.21 2.39
CA ARG A 677 25.35 13.98 2.42
C ARG A 677 24.63 15.04 1.59
N LEU A 678 23.70 14.63 0.74
CA LEU A 678 22.87 15.53 -0.07
C LEU A 678 21.50 15.77 0.58
N LEU A 679 20.90 14.71 1.10
CA LEU A 679 19.57 14.70 1.73
C LEU A 679 19.50 13.50 2.70
N ALA A 680 18.79 13.62 3.81
CA ALA A 680 18.46 12.50 4.69
C ALA A 680 17.06 12.60 5.30
N VAL A 681 16.57 11.45 5.78
CA VAL A 681 15.43 11.39 6.68
C VAL A 681 15.71 12.28 7.90
N GLY A 682 14.74 13.12 8.24
CA GLY A 682 14.83 14.16 9.26
C GLY A 682 15.16 15.55 8.73
N ASP A 683 15.62 15.69 7.48
CA ASP A 683 15.84 17.02 6.89
C ASP A 683 14.51 17.75 6.62
N ALA A 684 14.48 19.07 6.82
CA ALA A 684 13.31 19.90 6.52
C ALA A 684 13.16 20.17 5.01
N MET A 685 11.95 19.98 4.47
CA MET A 685 11.57 20.21 3.08
C MET A 685 10.07 20.50 2.93
N LEU A 686 9.71 21.47 2.09
CA LEU A 686 8.31 21.82 1.76
C LEU A 686 7.43 22.11 2.99
N GLY A 687 8.01 22.69 4.03
CA GLY A 687 7.32 23.01 5.29
C GLY A 687 7.28 21.88 6.32
N GLY A 688 7.60 20.64 5.94
CA GLY A 688 7.66 19.49 6.86
C GLY A 688 9.03 18.81 6.91
N THR A 689 9.07 17.58 7.42
CA THR A 689 10.29 16.77 7.53
C THR A 689 10.27 15.60 6.56
N VAL A 690 11.43 15.25 6.00
CA VAL A 690 11.57 14.04 5.17
C VAL A 690 11.47 12.80 6.06
N THR A 691 10.52 11.93 5.78
CA THR A 691 10.28 10.69 6.55
C THR A 691 10.75 9.43 5.83
N ALA A 692 10.83 9.48 4.50
CA ALA A 692 11.30 8.37 3.68
C ALA A 692 11.98 8.89 2.41
N ILE A 693 12.93 8.10 1.87
CA ILE A 693 13.65 8.40 0.62
C ILE A 693 13.73 7.12 -0.20
N ALA A 694 13.14 7.13 -1.40
CA ALA A 694 13.31 6.09 -2.42
C ALA A 694 14.01 6.71 -3.64
N PRO A 695 15.33 6.49 -3.82
CA PRO A 695 16.09 7.16 -4.87
C PRO A 695 16.27 6.31 -6.13
N SER A 696 16.57 6.99 -7.23
CA SER A 696 16.93 6.41 -8.52
C SER A 696 17.92 7.30 -9.28
N GLY A 697 18.62 6.70 -10.23
CA GLY A 697 19.63 7.38 -11.05
C GLY A 697 19.00 8.40 -12.00
N GLY A 698 19.38 9.67 -11.88
CA GLY A 698 18.93 10.76 -12.74
C GLY A 698 19.89 11.11 -13.87
N PRO A 699 19.48 11.97 -14.81
CA PRO A 699 20.34 12.45 -15.89
C PRO A 699 21.56 13.20 -15.35
N ARG A 700 22.66 13.16 -16.11
CA ARG A 700 23.88 13.95 -15.88
C ARG A 700 24.49 13.80 -14.46
N GLY A 701 24.23 12.67 -13.80
CA GLY A 701 24.76 12.39 -12.45
C GLY A 701 24.01 13.10 -11.33
N THR A 702 22.71 13.32 -11.52
CA THR A 702 21.75 13.69 -10.47
C THR A 702 21.07 12.43 -9.92
N ALA A 703 20.36 12.55 -8.81
CA ALA A 703 19.40 11.55 -8.36
C ALA A 703 17.98 12.08 -8.58
N ILE A 704 17.05 11.19 -8.92
CA ILE A 704 15.62 11.42 -8.71
C ILE A 704 15.23 10.67 -7.45
N ALA A 705 14.38 11.24 -6.60
CA ALA A 705 13.92 10.57 -5.40
C ALA A 705 12.44 10.82 -5.18
N ALA A 706 11.70 9.77 -4.80
CA ALA A 706 10.40 9.90 -4.18
C ALA A 706 10.63 10.07 -2.67
N LEU A 707 10.05 11.13 -2.12
CA LEU A 707 10.16 11.48 -0.71
C LEU A 707 8.81 11.29 -0.03
N GLY A 708 8.82 10.69 1.16
CA GLY A 708 7.73 10.83 2.12
C GLY A 708 7.95 12.10 2.95
N LEU A 709 6.88 12.84 3.20
CA LEU A 709 6.90 14.09 3.97
C LEU A 709 5.98 13.99 5.18
N GLY A 710 6.49 14.43 6.33
CA GLY A 710 5.80 14.46 7.61
C GLY A 710 4.92 15.70 7.78
N ASP A 711 4.54 15.94 9.03
CA ASP A 711 3.58 16.99 9.40
C ASP A 711 4.09 18.40 9.07
N GLY A 712 3.15 19.29 8.75
CA GLY A 712 3.43 20.67 8.33
C GLY A 712 3.82 20.84 6.85
N ALA A 713 4.00 19.74 6.12
CA ALA A 713 4.32 19.78 4.70
C ALA A 713 3.14 20.21 3.84
N GLU A 714 3.43 20.88 2.73
CA GLU A 714 2.44 21.23 1.70
C GLU A 714 1.86 20.03 0.95
N ALA A 715 2.56 18.89 1.00
CA ALA A 715 2.19 17.64 0.35
C ALA A 715 2.71 16.44 1.17
N ARG A 716 2.11 15.26 0.97
CA ARG A 716 2.51 14.02 1.67
C ARG A 716 3.64 13.26 0.99
N ALA A 717 3.77 13.40 -0.33
CA ALA A 717 4.93 12.91 -1.04
C ALA A 717 5.33 13.86 -2.17
N ALA A 718 6.61 13.79 -2.54
CA ALA A 718 7.16 14.57 -3.64
C ALA A 718 8.15 13.74 -4.46
N LEU A 719 8.10 13.89 -5.77
CA LEU A 719 9.19 13.50 -6.66
C LEU A 719 10.15 14.68 -6.81
N VAL A 720 11.41 14.46 -6.50
CA VAL A 720 12.43 15.51 -6.50
C VAL A 720 13.63 15.11 -7.32
N ARG A 721 14.32 16.10 -7.87
CA ARG A 721 15.66 15.96 -8.42
C ARG A 721 16.65 16.53 -7.42
N VAL A 722 17.64 15.72 -7.03
CA VAL A 722 18.68 16.09 -6.07
C VAL A 722 20.05 16.12 -6.75
N GLY A 723 20.77 17.22 -6.53
CA GLY A 723 22.11 17.44 -7.07
C GLY A 723 22.11 18.40 -8.26
N ARG A 724 23.28 19.00 -8.54
CA ARG A 724 23.52 19.88 -9.69
C ARG A 724 24.84 19.59 -10.39
#